data_AF-A0A8S1TFH4-F1
#
_entry.id   AF-A0A8S1TFH4-F1
#
_cell.length_a   1.000
_cell.length_b   1.000
_cell.length_c   1.000
_cell.angle_alpha   90.00
_cell.angle_beta   90.00
_cell.angle_gamma   90.00
#
_symmetry.space_group_name_H-M   'P 1'
#
loop_
_entity.id
_entity.type
_entity.pdbx_description
1 polymer ?
#
loop_
_entity_poly.entity_id
_entity_poly.type
_entity_poly.pdbx_seq_one_letter_code
_entity_poly.pdbx_strand_id
1 'polypeptide(L)'
;MHTVPITAQLNGRIAYIQNRSVIKLLNVSKQLNRNNVTNFHMPAYGKWIQTEQDCKYTFPSLYMNVAQICVWQNGKCKDLNESNNLDSEQCLQNTLDTYKWTGSSCVSCFEVNWQLQFSLQLPNQCNCSQLQAEYTCLQKSSCIWSNSYCQSIECSSIMRQFQCASNPYCVWLKGQCQMFKSCTELKGTNQSDCIVLSINCPASDGINCLDSKLLLPCSAYKSQSSCTNMLGRDGFCIWQYSTCQVLRNCQQINKQQDCQYFTKQCYWSTSCQPVSCSIFNTPNTCQYYYQSINSYTPVSCYWVFGQGICAQTTDFMKQLTPATCQTNTNLTATWSNTLKICLSCLIPSPPNPKQCSCSQLISQQNCLQSQQCFWNIEINQCLQLPCDKLNQQQCIQNSKCWWKFTMQACEQLTSCSDLYAGSDFECISQSLFCPLQNKDDPPYFKCESYSQINFTNCEDLNQTQCNQYVMPPYYICQWNNYLGKCQYQSYCNQLGNPKLCYSNPFCYYQDGCKSKTCEQFNTLESCKFSINPNNWNYIQSCAWLNGSCISADNLFSEQNCYINSDYTARWSTNVKDGFCIPCNISFQQSITPKNQCLCSQLLTQYECNLSSCYWQNGFCIDNNYDCNQSNQIDCIQKAYCYWIYQKELPYGGYCNNIPQLQIQQFCTRLKGSNSLECLSQTTLCPVSIDGICQDRTYLQTCQSKNSIQLCANSIGQEGYCTYQNQSCQILTNCTQLKTISECFLFDKICVWNASSGSCSQLFCSSYTTQDSCTYIFQNINKSNIQICVWNTTTNLCTTATYIIEKSFQDCYQTSGGTYHWSNTLETIGTCVSCSLNKIQPKHTCSCTELNKFECEISKPVCKLNESNQCVKLQCSEILDSVYCSQQNECMWNLNQCVVFTKCTDLKGSSTLDCIAQSIECQYIQNGICQSTQSLHSCDKYETQECTFGIQGSDGLCYWNSLINLCSVISSCDDITNQLVCSSLTPACQWSYFFQSCVPFQCQDHNYKDQCTNVLVNLNDPQIELCVWQNNKCVPYVDSFYKLDDDICYTNSDHTYRWVKEDKHGTRCKQCLKSSLINIIAIIIILNIL
;
A
#
# COMPACT_ATOMS: atom_id res chain seq x y z
N MET A 1 18.67 24.07 71.04
CA MET A 1 19.82 24.78 70.44
C MET A 1 19.49 24.91 68.96
N HIS A 2 19.28 26.08 68.34
CA HIS A 2 19.34 27.50 68.77
C HIS A 2 18.13 28.25 68.14
N THR A 3 17.30 28.97 68.92
CA THR A 3 17.22 30.46 68.98
C THR A 3 17.26 31.17 67.60
N VAL A 4 16.21 31.82 67.02
CA VAL A 4 15.14 32.74 67.54
C VAL A 4 15.75 34.08 68.00
N PRO A 5 15.30 35.31 67.56
CA PRO A 5 13.94 35.87 67.81
C PRO A 5 13.36 36.95 66.83
N ILE A 6 12.18 37.53 67.19
CA ILE A 6 11.59 38.91 66.95
C ILE A 6 10.02 38.89 66.78
N THR A 7 9.36 40.07 66.67
CA THR A 7 7.91 40.39 66.86
C THR A 7 7.18 40.80 65.54
N ALA A 8 5.91 41.27 65.42
CA ALA A 8 4.84 41.84 66.29
C ALA A 8 3.41 41.55 65.68
N GLN A 9 2.19 41.77 66.22
CA GLN A 9 1.57 42.63 67.28
C GLN A 9 1.32 44.13 66.89
N LEU A 10 0.16 44.81 67.07
CA LEU A 10 -1.26 44.57 67.51
C LEU A 10 -2.22 45.51 66.65
N ASN A 11 -3.47 45.97 66.92
CA ASN A 11 -4.50 45.86 67.99
C ASN A 11 -5.94 46.34 67.56
N GLY A 12 -7.03 45.64 67.95
CA GLY A 12 -8.40 46.17 68.28
C GLY A 12 -9.28 46.93 67.24
N ARG A 13 -10.57 47.31 67.51
CA ARG A 13 -11.64 46.79 68.43
C ARG A 13 -13.01 47.53 68.24
N ILE A 14 -14.15 46.94 68.68
CA ILE A 14 -15.49 47.60 68.97
C ILE A 14 -16.31 48.01 67.69
N ALA A 15 -17.65 48.22 67.61
CA ALA A 15 -18.74 48.59 68.57
C ALA A 15 -20.10 47.78 68.46
N TYR A 16 -21.29 48.46 68.49
CA TYR A 16 -22.65 47.90 68.79
C TYR A 16 -23.82 48.83 68.37
N ILE A 17 -25.08 48.33 68.24
CA ILE A 17 -26.41 48.89 68.72
C ILE A 17 -27.66 48.20 68.06
N GLN A 18 -28.86 48.36 68.66
CA GLN A 18 -30.15 47.65 68.40
C GLN A 18 -31.32 48.60 68.05
N ASN A 19 -32.48 48.11 67.51
CA ASN A 19 -33.82 48.22 68.18
C ASN A 19 -35.00 47.44 67.51
N ARG A 20 -36.23 47.56 68.05
CA ARG A 20 -37.49 46.80 67.76
C ARG A 20 -38.65 47.66 67.21
N SER A 21 -39.68 47.03 66.63
CA SER A 21 -41.11 47.41 66.73
C SER A 21 -42.04 46.23 66.37
N VAL A 22 -43.28 46.16 66.89
CA VAL A 22 -44.18 44.96 66.83
C VAL A 22 -45.67 45.34 66.92
N ILE A 23 -46.55 44.78 66.05
CA ILE A 23 -48.04 44.69 66.15
C ILE A 23 -48.62 43.89 64.95
N LYS A 24 -49.89 43.38 64.89
CA LYS A 24 -50.78 42.60 65.79
C LYS A 24 -52.13 42.28 65.06
N LEU A 25 -52.87 41.22 65.50
CA LEU A 25 -54.27 40.84 65.12
C LEU A 25 -54.44 40.25 63.68
N LEU A 26 -55.38 39.34 63.34
CA LEU A 26 -56.33 38.42 64.04
C LEU A 26 -56.00 36.94 63.61
N ASN A 27 -56.56 35.79 64.03
CA ASN A 27 -57.91 35.29 64.40
C ASN A 27 -58.89 35.19 63.19
N VAL A 28 -59.73 34.17 62.93
CA VAL A 28 -60.26 32.93 63.59
C VAL A 28 -60.39 31.85 62.46
N SER A 29 -60.40 30.51 62.59
CA SER A 29 -60.42 29.44 63.64
C SER A 29 -59.23 28.44 63.43
N LYS A 30 -59.06 27.17 63.87
CA LYS A 30 -59.83 26.05 64.53
C LYS A 30 -60.86 25.31 63.62
N GLN A 31 -61.17 24.01 63.68
CA GLN A 31 -60.94 22.83 64.58
C GLN A 31 -60.69 21.54 63.70
N LEU A 32 -60.28 20.32 64.11
CA LEU A 32 -59.71 19.73 65.35
C LEU A 32 -59.07 18.32 65.08
N ASN A 33 -58.16 17.89 65.97
CA ASN A 33 -57.83 16.52 66.48
C ASN A 33 -57.31 15.31 65.63
N ARG A 34 -56.10 14.87 66.06
CA ARG A 34 -55.63 13.50 66.43
C ARG A 34 -55.36 12.39 65.39
N ASN A 35 -54.09 11.96 65.42
CA ASN A 35 -53.56 10.57 65.45
C ASN A 35 -54.01 9.58 64.34
N ASN A 36 -53.13 8.92 63.57
CA ASN A 36 -51.94 8.17 64.01
C ASN A 36 -50.93 7.89 62.87
N VAL A 37 -49.78 7.31 63.22
CA VAL A 37 -48.76 6.81 62.27
C VAL A 37 -49.05 5.36 61.86
N THR A 38 -49.03 5.05 60.54
CA THR A 38 -48.34 3.86 59.95
C THR A 38 -48.44 3.84 58.42
N ASN A 39 -47.37 3.35 57.78
CA ASN A 39 -47.27 2.65 56.48
C ASN A 39 -48.40 2.82 55.45
N PHE A 40 -48.10 3.49 54.33
CA PHE A 40 -48.77 3.21 53.06
C PHE A 40 -48.05 2.08 52.32
N HIS A 41 -48.67 0.91 52.24
CA HIS A 41 -48.31 -0.08 51.22
C HIS A 41 -48.77 0.42 49.85
N MET A 42 -47.95 0.18 48.81
CA MET A 42 -48.48 0.10 47.45
C MET A 42 -49.33 -1.18 47.34
N PRO A 43 -50.59 -1.10 46.88
CA PRO A 43 -51.38 -2.30 46.59
C PRO A 43 -50.84 -2.99 45.33
N ALA A 44 -50.84 -4.32 45.34
CA ALA A 44 -50.39 -5.14 44.23
C ALA A 44 -51.43 -5.19 43.08
N TYR A 45 -50.92 -5.35 41.86
CA TYR A 45 -51.56 -5.86 40.62
C TYR A 45 -53.08 -5.72 40.37
N GLY A 46 -53.43 -5.22 39.18
CA GLY A 46 -54.56 -5.78 38.43
C GLY A 46 -55.91 -5.07 38.55
N LYS A 47 -55.96 -3.74 38.45
CA LYS A 47 -57.22 -3.06 38.13
C LYS A 47 -57.57 -3.32 36.65
N TRP A 48 -58.52 -4.22 36.41
CA TRP A 48 -58.98 -4.55 35.06
C TRP A 48 -59.62 -3.32 34.38
N ILE A 49 -59.20 -3.03 33.14
CA ILE A 49 -59.82 -2.00 32.28
C ILE A 49 -61.18 -2.54 31.84
N GLN A 50 -62.24 -2.10 32.52
CA GLN A 50 -63.61 -2.59 32.31
C GLN A 50 -64.49 -1.66 31.47
N THR A 51 -64.02 -0.44 31.16
CA THR A 51 -64.76 0.51 30.33
C THR A 51 -63.92 1.02 29.16
N GLU A 52 -64.61 1.47 28.11
CA GLU A 52 -64.04 2.12 26.94
C GLU A 52 -63.25 3.39 27.30
N GLN A 53 -63.72 4.14 28.30
CA GLN A 53 -63.09 5.39 28.75
C GLN A 53 -61.77 5.16 29.51
N ASP A 54 -61.61 4.00 30.16
CA ASP A 54 -60.37 3.59 30.82
C ASP A 54 -59.32 3.04 29.81
N CYS A 55 -59.73 2.67 28.59
CA CYS A 55 -58.85 2.01 27.62
C CYS A 55 -58.09 2.99 26.74
N LYS A 56 -57.01 3.56 27.29
CA LYS A 56 -56.19 4.58 26.62
C LYS A 56 -54.75 4.11 26.42
N TYR A 57 -54.08 3.71 27.50
CA TYR A 57 -52.69 3.27 27.47
C TYR A 57 -52.33 2.42 28.70
N THR A 58 -51.22 1.67 28.63
CA THR A 58 -50.60 0.99 29.78
C THR A 58 -49.12 1.36 29.92
N PHE A 59 -48.52 1.09 31.10
CA PHE A 59 -47.08 1.21 31.32
C PHE A 59 -46.49 -0.19 31.61
N PRO A 60 -45.81 -0.83 30.63
CA PRO A 60 -45.45 -2.25 30.74
C PRO A 60 -44.31 -2.57 31.74
N SER A 61 -43.61 -1.58 32.30
CA SER A 61 -42.69 -1.79 33.44
C SER A 61 -42.39 -0.50 34.21
N LEU A 62 -41.93 -0.64 35.47
CA LEU A 62 -41.43 0.47 36.30
C LEU A 62 -40.15 1.15 35.79
N TYR A 63 -39.53 0.63 34.72
CA TYR A 63 -38.27 1.14 34.15
C TYR A 63 -38.44 1.79 32.77
N MET A 64 -39.67 2.04 32.30
CA MET A 64 -39.93 2.67 31.01
C MET A 64 -40.90 3.85 31.11
N ASN A 65 -40.38 5.06 30.88
CA ASN A 65 -41.14 6.32 30.84
C ASN A 65 -41.97 6.50 29.55
N VAL A 66 -42.48 5.41 28.97
CA VAL A 66 -43.22 5.42 27.68
C VAL A 66 -44.50 4.61 27.85
N ALA A 67 -45.62 5.23 27.53
CA ALA A 67 -46.93 4.60 27.56
C ALA A 67 -47.15 3.77 26.28
N GLN A 68 -47.61 2.53 26.44
CA GLN A 68 -48.02 1.67 25.33
C GLN A 68 -49.49 1.95 25.02
N ILE A 69 -49.78 2.36 23.79
CA ILE A 69 -51.13 2.79 23.37
C ILE A 69 -52.06 1.58 23.32
N CYS A 70 -53.28 1.77 23.79
CA CYS A 70 -54.35 0.78 23.68
C CYS A 70 -55.53 1.33 22.87
N VAL A 71 -56.36 0.42 22.35
CA VAL A 71 -57.66 0.74 21.74
C VAL A 71 -58.74 -0.17 22.30
N TRP A 72 -59.94 0.36 22.46
CA TRP A 72 -61.11 -0.44 22.83
C TRP A 72 -61.71 -1.05 21.56
N GLN A 73 -61.65 -2.37 21.43
CA GLN A 73 -62.21 -3.09 20.28
C GLN A 73 -62.92 -4.35 20.75
N ASN A 74 -64.13 -4.58 20.23
CA ASN A 74 -64.97 -5.75 20.53
C ASN A 74 -65.18 -5.98 22.04
N GLY A 75 -65.39 -4.90 22.80
CA GLY A 75 -65.63 -4.94 24.25
C GLY A 75 -64.42 -5.30 25.10
N LYS A 76 -63.20 -5.16 24.56
CA LYS A 76 -61.94 -5.38 25.30
C LYS A 76 -60.92 -4.31 24.96
N CYS A 77 -60.08 -3.99 25.93
CA CYS A 77 -58.89 -3.20 25.70
C CYS A 77 -57.80 -4.08 25.07
N LYS A 78 -57.17 -3.60 24.00
CA LYS A 78 -56.03 -4.25 23.34
C LYS A 78 -54.89 -3.26 23.14
N ASP A 79 -53.66 -3.73 23.28
CA ASP A 79 -52.48 -2.99 22.84
C ASP A 79 -52.52 -2.79 21.32
N LEU A 80 -52.16 -1.59 20.87
CA LEU A 80 -52.18 -1.20 19.47
C LEU A 80 -50.75 -1.12 18.92
N ASN A 81 -50.33 -2.17 18.18
CA ASN A 81 -48.98 -2.26 17.62
C ASN A 81 -48.65 -1.17 16.58
N GLU A 82 -49.65 -0.54 15.97
CA GLU A 82 -49.48 0.57 15.03
C GLU A 82 -50.55 1.66 15.25
N SER A 83 -50.10 2.89 15.54
CA SER A 83 -50.96 4.06 15.75
C SER A 83 -51.81 4.45 14.53
N ASN A 84 -51.49 3.92 13.34
CA ASN A 84 -52.15 4.16 12.07
C ASN A 84 -53.67 3.91 12.07
N ASN A 85 -54.19 3.14 13.04
CA ASN A 85 -55.60 2.76 13.15
C ASN A 85 -56.43 3.63 14.13
N LEU A 86 -55.83 4.64 14.75
CA LEU A 86 -56.53 5.62 15.59
C LEU A 86 -57.17 6.67 14.68
N ASP A 87 -58.39 7.11 14.96
CA ASP A 87 -58.95 8.33 14.34
C ASP A 87 -58.35 9.61 14.96
N SER A 88 -58.75 10.79 14.47
CA SER A 88 -58.22 12.08 14.94
C SER A 88 -58.47 12.37 16.43
N GLU A 89 -59.55 11.86 17.01
CA GLU A 89 -59.91 12.08 18.41
C GLU A 89 -59.24 11.04 19.32
N GLN A 90 -59.26 9.76 18.92
CA GLN A 90 -58.51 8.69 19.56
C GLN A 90 -57.00 8.98 19.57
N CYS A 91 -56.49 9.57 18.50
CA CYS A 91 -55.08 9.95 18.36
C CYS A 91 -54.62 10.91 19.48
N LEU A 92 -55.47 11.86 19.86
CA LEU A 92 -55.18 12.78 20.96
C LEU A 92 -55.42 12.10 22.31
N GLN A 93 -56.59 11.45 22.47
CA GLN A 93 -57.03 10.93 23.76
C GLN A 93 -56.25 9.72 24.27
N ASN A 94 -55.81 8.81 23.40
CA ASN A 94 -55.20 7.54 23.82
C ASN A 94 -53.67 7.63 23.96
N THR A 95 -53.06 8.75 23.59
CA THR A 95 -51.61 8.87 23.46
C THR A 95 -50.95 9.85 24.41
N LEU A 96 -51.69 10.47 25.34
CA LEU A 96 -51.18 11.47 26.29
C LEU A 96 -50.47 12.65 25.59
N ASP A 97 -51.08 13.17 24.53
CA ASP A 97 -50.50 14.21 23.65
C ASP A 97 -49.17 13.82 22.97
N THR A 98 -48.70 12.57 23.13
CA THR A 98 -47.49 12.06 22.48
C THR A 98 -47.71 11.61 21.04
N TYR A 99 -48.89 11.81 20.44
CA TYR A 99 -49.15 11.68 19.00
C TYR A 99 -50.03 12.83 18.46
N LYS A 100 -49.87 13.16 17.17
CA LYS A 100 -50.70 14.11 16.40
C LYS A 100 -51.36 13.45 15.20
N TRP A 101 -52.52 13.97 14.84
CA TRP A 101 -53.20 13.66 13.59
C TRP A 101 -52.58 14.45 12.42
N THR A 102 -52.25 13.77 11.32
CA THR A 102 -51.73 14.40 10.08
C THR A 102 -52.82 14.73 9.05
N GLY A 103 -54.06 14.36 9.32
CA GLY A 103 -55.16 14.36 8.35
C GLY A 103 -55.47 12.96 7.81
N SER A 104 -54.49 12.05 7.79
CA SER A 104 -54.64 10.66 7.31
C SER A 104 -54.12 9.58 8.27
N SER A 105 -53.26 9.93 9.23
CA SER A 105 -52.70 8.98 10.21
C SER A 105 -52.34 9.65 11.53
N CYS A 106 -52.32 8.85 12.60
CA CYS A 106 -51.82 9.27 13.90
C CYS A 106 -50.33 8.93 14.01
N VAL A 107 -49.47 9.96 14.03
CA VAL A 107 -48.00 9.84 14.11
C VAL A 107 -47.46 10.56 15.33
N SER A 108 -46.28 10.18 15.80
CA SER A 108 -45.85 10.61 17.14
C SER A 108 -45.55 12.12 17.26
N CYS A 109 -45.97 12.65 18.42
CA CYS A 109 -45.56 13.86 19.13
C CYS A 109 -44.66 13.51 20.34
N PHE A 110 -44.14 12.28 20.43
CA PHE A 110 -42.69 12.27 20.32
C PHE A 110 -42.35 13.02 19.05
N GLU A 111 -41.97 14.28 19.24
CA GLU A 111 -40.84 14.80 18.52
C GLU A 111 -39.87 13.63 18.25
N VAL A 112 -39.38 13.56 17.02
CA VAL A 112 -37.97 13.21 16.84
C VAL A 112 -37.23 14.16 17.78
N ASN A 113 -37.04 13.76 19.04
CA ASN A 113 -36.37 14.55 20.07
C ASN A 113 -35.07 14.92 19.39
N TRP A 114 -34.84 16.18 19.02
CA TRP A 114 -33.84 16.53 18.02
C TRP A 114 -32.38 16.35 18.53
N GLN A 115 -32.20 15.59 19.63
CA GLN A 115 -31.03 14.80 20.02
C GLN A 115 -30.81 13.54 19.17
N LEU A 116 -31.87 12.99 18.53
CA LEU A 116 -31.85 12.54 17.13
C LEU A 116 -31.56 13.76 16.23
N GLN A 117 -30.45 14.44 16.51
CA GLN A 117 -29.69 15.15 15.52
C GLN A 117 -29.40 14.15 14.40
N PHE A 118 -29.03 14.64 13.22
CA PHE A 118 -28.43 13.79 12.21
C PHE A 118 -27.19 13.11 12.82
N SER A 119 -27.35 11.88 13.32
CA SER A 119 -26.25 10.99 13.72
C SER A 119 -25.63 10.38 12.46
N LEU A 120 -25.47 11.22 11.44
CA LEU A 120 -24.48 11.14 10.37
C LEU A 120 -23.22 10.65 11.07
N GLN A 121 -22.94 9.36 10.93
CA GLN A 121 -22.15 8.68 11.94
C GLN A 121 -20.76 9.28 11.88
N LEU A 122 -20.42 10.10 12.89
CA LEU A 122 -19.22 10.93 12.83
C LEU A 122 -18.05 9.98 12.57
N PRO A 123 -17.21 10.22 11.53
CA PRO A 123 -16.29 9.21 10.98
C PRO A 123 -15.16 8.77 11.94
N ASN A 124 -15.28 9.15 13.21
CA ASN A 124 -14.30 9.13 14.28
C ASN A 124 -14.87 8.52 15.58
N GLN A 125 -16.12 8.03 15.59
CA GLN A 125 -16.74 7.42 16.79
C GLN A 125 -16.22 6.00 17.06
N CYS A 126 -16.08 5.66 18.35
CA CYS A 126 -15.70 4.32 18.80
C CYS A 126 -16.59 3.24 18.20
N ASN A 127 -15.96 2.26 17.54
CA ASN A 127 -16.57 0.96 17.26
C ASN A 127 -16.85 0.23 18.57
N CYS A 128 -17.83 -0.68 18.56
CA CYS A 128 -18.25 -1.36 19.78
C CYS A 128 -17.07 -2.07 20.49
N SER A 129 -16.17 -2.70 19.74
CA SER A 129 -14.95 -3.34 20.28
C SER A 129 -13.97 -2.39 20.99
N GLN A 130 -14.06 -1.07 20.80
CA GLN A 130 -13.25 -0.05 21.52
C GLN A 130 -13.92 0.42 22.84
N LEU A 131 -15.17 0.03 23.10
CA LEU A 131 -15.94 0.44 24.29
C LEU A 131 -15.78 -0.59 25.41
N GLN A 132 -14.73 -0.44 26.23
CA GLN A 132 -14.32 -1.42 27.26
C GLN A 132 -15.20 -1.48 28.52
N ALA A 133 -16.31 -0.74 28.59
CA ALA A 133 -17.17 -0.70 29.78
C ALA A 133 -18.67 -0.75 29.46
N GLU A 134 -19.44 -1.44 30.30
CA GLU A 134 -20.86 -1.72 30.09
C GLU A 134 -21.72 -0.48 29.78
N TYR A 135 -21.72 0.49 30.70
CA TYR A 135 -22.41 1.78 30.53
C TYR A 135 -22.06 2.46 29.19
N THR A 136 -20.80 2.35 28.78
CA THR A 136 -20.27 2.99 27.56
C THR A 136 -20.78 2.32 26.30
N CYS A 137 -20.84 1.00 26.31
CA CYS A 137 -21.45 0.21 25.25
C CYS A 137 -22.94 0.55 25.08
N LEU A 138 -23.66 0.63 26.20
CA LEU A 138 -25.10 0.92 26.25
C LEU A 138 -25.45 2.37 25.85
N GLN A 139 -24.48 3.29 25.80
CA GLN A 139 -24.69 4.64 25.26
C GLN A 139 -24.74 4.66 23.71
N LYS A 140 -24.12 3.70 23.02
CA LYS A 140 -24.09 3.65 21.55
C LYS A 140 -25.20 2.74 21.02
N SER A 141 -26.19 3.31 20.32
CA SER A 141 -27.38 2.60 19.81
C SER A 141 -27.09 1.41 18.90
N SER A 142 -25.91 1.35 18.28
CA SER A 142 -25.45 0.25 17.42
C SER A 142 -24.69 -0.87 18.17
N CYS A 143 -24.64 -0.84 19.50
CA CYS A 143 -23.85 -1.76 20.31
C CYS A 143 -24.68 -2.45 21.40
N ILE A 144 -24.22 -3.62 21.84
CA ILE A 144 -24.76 -4.38 22.97
C ILE A 144 -23.62 -4.93 23.84
N TRP A 145 -23.77 -4.81 25.16
CA TRP A 145 -22.86 -5.42 26.12
C TRP A 145 -23.22 -6.90 26.30
N SER A 146 -22.25 -7.80 26.13
CA SER A 146 -22.45 -9.24 26.22
C SER A 146 -21.15 -9.92 26.61
N ASN A 147 -21.20 -10.95 27.45
CA ASN A 147 -20.02 -11.74 27.85
C ASN A 147 -18.83 -10.89 28.35
N SER A 148 -19.11 -9.79 29.05
CA SER A 148 -18.13 -8.81 29.55
C SER A 148 -17.32 -8.03 28.49
N TYR A 149 -17.79 -7.98 27.24
CA TYR A 149 -17.27 -7.07 26.21
C TYR A 149 -18.42 -6.38 25.44
N CYS A 150 -18.06 -5.40 24.61
CA CYS A 150 -19.00 -4.66 23.78
C CYS A 150 -18.93 -5.11 22.33
N GLN A 151 -20.07 -5.47 21.73
CA GLN A 151 -20.16 -5.95 20.35
C GLN A 151 -21.25 -5.20 19.56
N SER A 152 -21.21 -5.28 18.23
CA SER A 152 -22.27 -4.72 17.38
C SER A 152 -23.58 -5.46 17.62
N ILE A 153 -24.66 -4.73 17.87
CA ILE A 153 -26.00 -5.32 17.96
C ILE A 153 -26.46 -5.78 16.56
N GLU A 154 -27.05 -6.98 16.46
CA GLU A 154 -27.65 -7.41 15.19
C GLU A 154 -28.94 -6.63 14.93
N CYS A 155 -29.17 -6.19 13.69
CA CYS A 155 -30.37 -5.44 13.31
C CYS A 155 -31.66 -6.16 13.74
N SER A 156 -31.73 -7.48 13.56
CA SER A 156 -32.79 -8.40 14.01
C SER A 156 -33.22 -8.22 15.48
N SER A 157 -32.30 -7.80 16.35
CA SER A 157 -32.53 -7.60 17.79
C SER A 157 -32.87 -6.16 18.18
N ILE A 158 -32.83 -5.20 17.24
CA ILE A 158 -33.17 -3.80 17.49
C ILE A 158 -34.70 -3.60 17.41
N MET A 159 -35.36 -3.67 18.57
CA MET A 159 -36.83 -3.58 18.69
C MET A 159 -37.43 -2.17 18.49
N ARG A 160 -36.63 -1.13 18.19
CA ARG A 160 -37.11 0.26 18.09
C ARG A 160 -36.64 0.95 16.81
N GLN A 161 -37.57 1.56 16.08
CA GLN A 161 -37.33 2.24 14.80
C GLN A 161 -36.15 3.23 14.84
N PHE A 162 -36.10 4.14 15.83
CA PHE A 162 -35.04 5.14 15.88
C PHE A 162 -33.63 4.56 16.15
N GLN A 163 -33.55 3.46 16.92
CA GLN A 163 -32.28 2.75 17.14
C GLN A 163 -31.84 2.00 15.88
N CYS A 164 -32.81 1.52 15.09
CA CYS A 164 -32.54 0.86 13.82
C CYS A 164 -32.07 1.87 12.75
N ALA A 165 -32.82 2.96 12.58
CA ALA A 165 -32.55 3.97 11.56
C ALA A 165 -31.24 4.74 11.80
N SER A 166 -30.83 4.92 13.07
CA SER A 166 -29.54 5.50 13.45
C SER A 166 -28.34 4.54 13.36
N ASN A 167 -28.57 3.25 13.08
CA ASN A 167 -27.51 2.27 12.88
C ASN A 167 -27.18 2.15 11.37
N PRO A 168 -25.96 2.49 10.92
CA PRO A 168 -25.61 2.53 9.48
C PRO A 168 -25.59 1.16 8.80
N TYR A 169 -25.72 0.06 9.55
CA TYR A 169 -25.81 -1.28 8.98
C TYR A 169 -27.26 -1.79 8.87
N CYS A 170 -28.23 -1.00 9.34
CA CYS A 170 -29.61 -1.43 9.51
C CYS A 170 -30.62 -0.52 8.81
N VAL A 171 -31.84 -1.06 8.65
CA VAL A 171 -32.99 -0.34 8.11
C VAL A 171 -34.29 -0.86 8.73
N TRP A 172 -35.18 0.06 9.08
CA TRP A 172 -36.50 -0.25 9.59
C TRP A 172 -37.46 -0.49 8.43
N LEU A 173 -38.01 -1.70 8.31
CA LEU A 173 -38.98 -2.07 7.27
C LEU A 173 -40.04 -3.00 7.86
N LYS A 174 -41.31 -2.74 7.53
CA LYS A 174 -42.47 -3.57 7.93
C LYS A 174 -42.56 -3.83 9.45
N GLY A 175 -42.21 -2.82 10.26
CA GLY A 175 -42.24 -2.90 11.73
C GLY A 175 -41.10 -3.72 12.35
N GLN A 176 -40.08 -4.09 11.57
CA GLN A 176 -38.90 -4.82 12.03
C GLN A 176 -37.61 -4.11 11.60
N CYS A 177 -36.53 -4.34 12.34
CA CYS A 177 -35.21 -3.90 11.96
C CYS A 177 -34.46 -5.02 11.25
N GLN A 178 -33.92 -4.75 10.07
CA GLN A 178 -33.17 -5.72 9.26
C GLN A 178 -31.87 -5.11 8.71
N MET A 179 -30.99 -5.94 8.15
CA MET A 179 -29.75 -5.47 7.50
C MET A 179 -30.08 -4.54 6.33
N PHE A 180 -29.37 -3.41 6.24
CA PHE A 180 -29.44 -2.51 5.10
C PHE A 180 -28.82 -3.13 3.84
N LYS A 181 -29.42 -2.87 2.67
CA LYS A 181 -28.91 -3.31 1.37
C LYS A 181 -28.73 -2.15 0.39
N SER A 182 -29.82 -1.41 0.12
CA SER A 182 -29.85 -0.25 -0.75
C SER A 182 -31.02 0.67 -0.37
N CYS A 183 -30.98 1.92 -0.82
CA CYS A 183 -32.08 2.86 -0.63
C CYS A 183 -33.31 2.56 -1.52
N THR A 184 -33.10 1.87 -2.65
CA THR A 184 -34.14 1.51 -3.61
C THR A 184 -35.17 0.50 -3.09
N GLU A 185 -34.88 -0.20 -1.99
CA GLU A 185 -35.87 -1.04 -1.28
C GLU A 185 -36.83 -0.22 -0.40
N LEU A 186 -36.59 1.08 -0.20
CA LEU A 186 -37.28 1.94 0.79
C LEU A 186 -38.23 2.92 0.13
N LYS A 187 -39.40 3.12 0.74
CA LYS A 187 -40.43 4.07 0.29
C LYS A 187 -40.58 5.21 1.29
N GLY A 188 -40.46 6.43 0.79
CA GLY A 188 -40.59 7.66 1.55
C GLY A 188 -40.76 8.83 0.59
N THR A 189 -41.78 9.66 0.86
CA THR A 189 -42.21 10.74 -0.03
C THR A 189 -41.38 12.01 0.10
N ASN A 190 -40.53 12.05 1.13
CA ASN A 190 -39.64 13.16 1.46
C ASN A 190 -38.45 12.65 2.29
N GLN A 191 -37.47 13.51 2.51
CA GLN A 191 -36.26 13.21 3.28
C GLN A 191 -36.53 12.77 4.73
N SER A 192 -37.55 13.31 5.40
CA SER A 192 -37.89 12.92 6.78
C SER A 192 -38.42 11.49 6.83
N ASP A 193 -39.30 11.10 5.88
CA ASP A 193 -39.79 9.72 5.76
C ASP A 193 -38.63 8.73 5.61
N CYS A 194 -37.61 9.10 4.84
CA CYS A 194 -36.49 8.22 4.53
C CYS A 194 -35.45 8.12 5.66
N ILE A 195 -35.14 9.22 6.34
CA ILE A 195 -34.23 9.23 7.51
C ILE A 195 -34.79 8.37 8.66
N VAL A 196 -36.11 8.31 8.86
CA VAL A 196 -36.70 7.43 9.89
C VAL A 196 -36.74 5.95 9.49
N LEU A 197 -36.32 5.58 8.28
CA LEU A 197 -36.10 4.19 7.85
C LEU A 197 -34.63 3.80 7.97
N SER A 198 -33.71 4.58 7.38
CA SER A 198 -32.26 4.43 7.54
C SER A 198 -31.51 5.72 7.23
N ILE A 199 -30.55 6.07 8.08
CA ILE A 199 -29.70 7.26 7.93
C ILE A 199 -28.79 7.24 6.68
N ASN A 200 -28.62 6.07 6.06
CA ASN A 200 -27.88 5.91 4.80
C ASN A 200 -28.62 6.51 3.59
N CYS A 201 -29.93 6.74 3.71
CA CYS A 201 -30.81 7.12 2.61
C CYS A 201 -31.51 8.47 2.84
N PRO A 202 -30.77 9.57 3.02
CA PRO A 202 -31.36 10.87 3.32
C PRO A 202 -32.05 11.52 2.12
N ALA A 203 -31.93 11.00 0.90
CA ALA A 203 -32.57 11.58 -0.28
C ALA A 203 -33.91 10.87 -0.60
N SER A 204 -34.76 11.50 -1.42
CA SER A 204 -36.04 10.94 -1.88
C SER A 204 -36.40 11.49 -3.27
N ASP A 205 -37.02 10.66 -4.11
CA ASP A 205 -37.59 11.06 -5.42
C ASP A 205 -39.06 11.53 -5.34
N GLY A 206 -39.66 11.49 -4.15
CA GLY A 206 -41.10 11.71 -3.92
C GLY A 206 -41.92 10.43 -3.71
N ILE A 207 -41.33 9.25 -3.93
CA ILE A 207 -41.94 7.92 -3.79
C ILE A 207 -41.01 6.96 -3.04
N ASN A 208 -39.74 6.92 -3.45
CA ASN A 208 -38.69 6.04 -2.96
C ASN A 208 -37.59 6.86 -2.29
N CYS A 209 -36.83 6.22 -1.41
CA CYS A 209 -35.63 6.81 -0.84
C CYS A 209 -34.43 6.61 -1.76
N LEU A 210 -33.51 7.55 -1.74
CA LEU A 210 -32.33 7.60 -2.57
C LEU A 210 -31.06 7.68 -1.71
N ASP A 211 -29.94 7.26 -2.29
CA ASP A 211 -28.61 7.39 -1.67
C ASP A 211 -28.27 8.86 -1.38
N SER A 212 -27.49 9.11 -0.33
CA SER A 212 -26.76 10.35 -0.07
C SER A 212 -26.18 11.04 -1.32
N LYS A 213 -25.68 10.26 -2.30
CA LYS A 213 -25.13 10.72 -3.59
C LYS A 213 -26.14 11.44 -4.47
N LEU A 214 -27.43 11.21 -4.26
CA LEU A 214 -28.54 11.81 -4.99
C LEU A 214 -29.24 12.93 -4.21
N LEU A 215 -28.66 13.37 -3.09
CA LEU A 215 -29.04 14.64 -2.45
C LEU A 215 -28.84 15.78 -3.46
N LEU A 216 -29.83 16.65 -3.57
CA LEU A 216 -29.72 17.85 -4.39
C LEU A 216 -28.83 18.88 -3.67
N PRO A 217 -28.12 19.78 -4.38
CA PRO A 217 -27.54 20.95 -3.76
C PRO A 217 -28.65 21.86 -3.24
N CYS A 218 -28.44 22.59 -2.14
CA CYS A 218 -29.49 23.39 -1.51
C CYS A 218 -30.15 24.35 -2.52
N SER A 219 -29.37 24.94 -3.43
CA SER A 219 -29.85 25.84 -4.50
C SER A 219 -30.85 25.22 -5.50
N ALA A 220 -31.01 23.90 -5.51
CA ALA A 220 -32.01 23.21 -6.31
C ALA A 220 -33.43 23.31 -5.72
N TYR A 221 -33.57 23.35 -4.39
CA TYR A 221 -34.89 23.40 -3.75
C TYR A 221 -35.57 24.76 -3.99
N LYS A 222 -36.78 24.74 -4.58
CA LYS A 222 -37.47 25.96 -5.06
C LYS A 222 -38.62 26.46 -4.16
N SER A 223 -38.81 25.86 -2.98
CA SER A 223 -39.82 26.28 -2.02
C SER A 223 -39.25 26.28 -0.60
N GLN A 224 -39.86 27.08 0.29
CA GLN A 224 -39.47 27.15 1.69
C GLN A 224 -39.69 25.81 2.42
N SER A 225 -40.79 25.11 2.14
CA SER A 225 -41.14 23.82 2.73
C SER A 225 -40.26 22.67 2.24
N SER A 226 -39.77 22.73 1.00
CA SER A 226 -38.82 21.76 0.45
C SER A 226 -37.36 22.13 0.71
N CYS A 227 -37.06 23.16 1.52
CA CYS A 227 -35.71 23.64 1.81
C CYS A 227 -35.39 23.70 3.31
N THR A 228 -36.29 24.26 4.11
CA THR A 228 -36.03 24.54 5.52
C THR A 228 -35.84 23.23 6.28
N ASN A 229 -34.70 23.10 6.97
CA ASN A 229 -34.27 21.89 7.69
C ASN A 229 -34.03 20.66 6.80
N MET A 230 -33.88 20.83 5.49
CA MET A 230 -33.35 19.77 4.62
C MET A 230 -31.82 19.70 4.73
N LEU A 231 -31.26 18.51 4.52
CA LEU A 231 -29.87 18.26 4.17
C LEU A 231 -29.75 18.22 2.64
N GLY A 232 -28.87 19.03 2.06
CA GLY A 232 -28.43 18.94 0.67
C GLY A 232 -27.03 18.33 0.56
N ARG A 233 -26.56 18.04 -0.66
CA ARG A 233 -25.20 17.49 -0.89
C ARG A 233 -24.06 18.45 -0.50
N ASP A 234 -24.39 19.72 -0.29
CA ASP A 234 -23.49 20.83 0.03
C ASP A 234 -23.65 21.34 1.48
N GLY A 235 -24.46 20.67 2.32
CA GLY A 235 -24.63 20.95 3.75
C GLY A 235 -26.09 21.05 4.17
N PHE A 236 -26.34 21.54 5.39
CA PHE A 236 -27.70 21.88 5.83
C PHE A 236 -28.27 23.04 5.02
N CYS A 237 -29.55 22.98 4.67
CA CYS A 237 -30.22 23.99 3.85
C CYS A 237 -31.08 24.95 4.68
N ILE A 238 -31.01 26.24 4.35
CA ILE A 238 -31.82 27.30 4.93
C ILE A 238 -32.46 28.16 3.85
N TRP A 239 -33.75 28.49 4.02
CA TRP A 239 -34.50 29.34 3.10
C TRP A 239 -34.35 30.81 3.48
N GLN A 240 -33.68 31.61 2.64
CA GLN A 240 -33.46 33.04 2.86
C GLN A 240 -33.57 33.82 1.55
N TYR A 241 -34.08 35.05 1.62
CA TYR A 241 -34.22 35.95 0.47
C TYR A 241 -34.96 35.30 -0.72
N SER A 242 -35.99 34.49 -0.43
CA SER A 242 -36.75 33.70 -1.41
C SER A 242 -35.93 32.67 -2.21
N THR A 243 -34.80 32.23 -1.66
CA THR A 243 -33.94 31.19 -2.23
C THR A 243 -33.54 30.16 -1.16
N CYS A 244 -33.19 28.96 -1.60
CA CYS A 244 -32.59 27.95 -0.72
C CYS A 244 -31.06 28.01 -0.84
N GLN A 245 -30.35 28.06 0.29
CA GLN A 245 -28.89 28.13 0.32
C GLN A 245 -28.31 27.28 1.44
N VAL A 246 -27.01 26.96 1.34
CA VAL A 246 -26.27 26.29 2.41
C VAL A 246 -26.19 27.18 3.65
N LEU A 247 -26.51 26.59 4.78
CA LEU A 247 -26.32 27.12 6.12
C LEU A 247 -24.85 26.94 6.51
N ARG A 248 -24.04 28.01 6.35
CA ARG A 248 -22.59 28.02 6.59
C ARG A 248 -22.22 28.47 8.00
N ASN A 249 -23.00 29.36 8.60
CA ASN A 249 -22.77 29.90 9.94
C ASN A 249 -24.08 30.11 10.72
N CYS A 250 -23.97 30.26 12.04
CA CYS A 250 -25.12 30.42 12.93
C CYS A 250 -25.85 31.75 12.70
N GLN A 251 -25.15 32.82 12.29
CA GLN A 251 -25.74 34.14 12.09
C GLN A 251 -26.74 34.18 10.92
N GLN A 252 -26.72 33.20 10.00
CA GLN A 252 -27.78 33.01 9.01
C GLN A 252 -29.13 32.59 9.65
N ILE A 253 -29.12 31.98 10.84
CA ILE A 253 -30.34 31.50 11.49
C ILE A 253 -31.03 32.66 12.23
N ASN A 254 -32.09 33.19 11.63
CA ASN A 254 -32.77 34.41 12.10
C ASN A 254 -33.98 34.15 13.02
N LYS A 255 -34.30 32.90 13.36
CA LYS A 255 -35.32 32.54 14.35
C LYS A 255 -34.74 31.74 15.51
N GLN A 256 -35.28 31.96 16.71
CA GLN A 256 -34.92 31.22 17.92
C GLN A 256 -35.23 29.72 17.79
N GLN A 257 -36.39 29.37 17.25
CA GLN A 257 -36.81 27.98 17.02
C GLN A 257 -35.85 27.26 16.07
N ASP A 258 -35.56 27.87 14.92
CA ASP A 258 -34.62 27.31 13.94
C ASP A 258 -33.21 27.12 14.56
N CYS A 259 -32.78 28.01 15.45
CA CYS A 259 -31.49 27.92 16.15
C CYS A 259 -31.46 26.78 17.19
N GLN A 260 -32.60 26.46 17.81
CA GLN A 260 -32.74 25.39 18.80
C GLN A 260 -32.59 23.99 18.21
N TYR A 261 -32.64 23.80 16.88
CA TYR A 261 -32.28 22.52 16.26
C TYR A 261 -30.76 22.24 16.27
N PHE A 262 -29.93 23.28 16.39
CA PHE A 262 -28.48 23.22 16.27
C PHE A 262 -27.74 23.37 17.61
N THR A 263 -28.30 22.93 18.75
CA THR A 263 -27.75 23.17 20.12
C THR A 263 -26.29 22.78 20.37
N LYS A 264 -25.68 21.95 19.51
CA LYS A 264 -24.27 21.54 19.58
C LYS A 264 -23.35 22.35 18.66
N GLN A 265 -23.90 23.23 17.84
CA GLN A 265 -23.19 24.06 16.85
C GLN A 265 -23.48 25.55 17.06
N CYS A 266 -24.73 25.87 17.42
CA CYS A 266 -25.25 27.21 17.64
C CYS A 266 -26.05 27.31 18.96
N TYR A 267 -26.10 28.51 19.53
CA TYR A 267 -26.98 28.86 20.64
C TYR A 267 -27.69 30.19 20.35
N TRP A 268 -28.87 30.39 20.95
CA TRP A 268 -29.61 31.65 20.83
C TRP A 268 -29.32 32.57 22.02
N SER A 269 -29.02 33.83 21.72
CA SER A 269 -28.91 34.92 22.70
C SER A 269 -29.81 36.08 22.28
N THR A 270 -29.26 37.16 21.73
CA THR A 270 -30.00 38.18 20.95
C THR A 270 -30.16 37.78 19.47
N SER A 271 -29.36 36.81 19.03
CA SER A 271 -29.31 36.22 17.71
C SER A 271 -28.73 34.81 17.83
N CYS A 272 -28.73 34.02 16.76
CA CYS A 272 -28.10 32.71 16.74
C CYS A 272 -26.57 32.87 16.53
N GLN A 273 -25.78 32.32 17.45
CA GLN A 273 -24.32 32.48 17.50
C GLN A 273 -23.63 31.12 17.68
N PRO A 274 -22.37 30.93 17.25
CA PRO A 274 -21.66 29.66 17.37
C PRO A 274 -21.43 29.26 18.83
N VAL A 275 -21.47 27.96 19.11
CA VAL A 275 -21.18 27.41 20.44
C VAL A 275 -19.67 27.41 20.71
N SER A 276 -19.34 27.52 21.98
CA SER A 276 -18.02 27.40 22.61
C SER A 276 -18.24 26.83 24.02
N CYS A 277 -17.23 26.21 24.61
CA CYS A 277 -17.37 25.57 25.93
C CYS A 277 -17.91 26.52 27.01
N SER A 278 -17.51 27.80 26.98
CA SER A 278 -17.90 28.85 27.93
C SER A 278 -19.41 29.15 28.02
N ILE A 279 -20.24 28.64 27.12
CA ILE A 279 -21.71 28.77 27.19
C ILE A 279 -22.33 27.74 28.13
N PHE A 280 -21.68 26.58 28.32
CA PHE A 280 -22.16 25.56 29.23
C PHE A 280 -21.92 26.01 30.68
N ASN A 281 -23.01 26.27 31.41
CA ASN A 281 -23.01 26.91 32.73
C ASN A 281 -23.19 25.92 33.89
N THR A 282 -23.19 24.61 33.62
CA THR A 282 -23.34 23.55 34.63
C THR A 282 -22.49 22.32 34.26
N PRO A 283 -22.04 21.52 35.24
CA PRO A 283 -21.25 20.32 34.99
C PRO A 283 -21.90 19.36 33.98
N ASN A 284 -23.21 19.17 34.07
CA ASN A 284 -23.96 18.20 33.25
C ASN A 284 -24.13 18.65 31.79
N THR A 285 -24.10 19.96 31.51
CA THR A 285 -24.18 20.51 30.14
C THR A 285 -22.80 20.67 29.49
N CYS A 286 -21.75 20.75 30.30
CA CYS A 286 -20.37 20.90 29.88
C CYS A 286 -19.82 19.62 29.23
N GLN A 287 -20.20 19.42 27.96
CA GLN A 287 -19.95 18.19 27.19
C GLN A 287 -19.02 18.46 26.01
N TYR A 288 -19.59 18.65 24.82
CA TYR A 288 -18.92 18.94 23.56
C TYR A 288 -19.77 19.89 22.73
N TYR A 289 -19.13 20.51 21.74
CA TYR A 289 -19.77 21.23 20.64
C TYR A 289 -19.03 20.90 19.32
N TYR A 290 -19.52 21.36 18.16
CA TYR A 290 -18.80 21.25 16.89
C TYR A 290 -18.36 22.63 16.38
N GLN A 291 -17.21 22.70 15.72
CA GLN A 291 -16.58 23.96 15.32
C GLN A 291 -17.38 24.80 14.31
N SER A 292 -18.27 24.17 13.54
CA SER A 292 -19.19 24.83 12.61
C SER A 292 -20.41 23.94 12.35
N ILE A 293 -21.43 24.48 11.68
CA ILE A 293 -22.68 23.77 11.38
C ILE A 293 -22.44 22.52 10.52
N ASN A 294 -21.44 22.56 9.62
CA ASN A 294 -21.08 21.46 8.73
C ASN A 294 -19.79 20.75 9.17
N SER A 295 -19.36 20.91 10.44
CA SER A 295 -18.22 20.18 11.00
C SER A 295 -18.70 18.99 11.82
N TYR A 296 -18.20 17.80 11.47
CA TYR A 296 -18.46 16.54 12.20
C TYR A 296 -17.40 16.25 13.27
N THR A 297 -16.50 17.19 13.55
CA THR A 297 -15.44 17.05 14.57
C THR A 297 -15.88 17.68 15.88
N PRO A 298 -16.17 16.88 16.94
CA PRO A 298 -16.54 17.43 18.23
C PRO A 298 -15.30 18.02 18.94
N VAL A 299 -15.44 19.23 19.45
CA VAL A 299 -14.51 19.84 20.41
C VAL A 299 -14.98 19.51 21.81
N SER A 300 -14.10 18.86 22.57
CA SER A 300 -14.34 18.45 23.93
C SER A 300 -14.20 19.58 24.94
N CYS A 301 -15.14 19.63 25.86
CA CYS A 301 -15.13 20.54 27.00
C CYS A 301 -14.96 19.77 28.31
N TYR A 302 -14.62 20.46 29.39
CA TYR A 302 -14.56 19.90 30.74
C TYR A 302 -14.89 20.96 31.80
N TRP A 303 -15.42 20.52 32.94
CA TRP A 303 -15.89 21.42 33.99
C TRP A 303 -14.77 21.76 34.99
N VAL A 304 -14.41 23.03 35.09
CA VAL A 304 -13.39 23.51 36.03
C VAL A 304 -14.05 23.81 37.38
N PHE A 305 -14.16 22.79 38.23
CA PHE A 305 -14.84 22.88 39.54
C PHE A 305 -14.38 24.06 40.41
N GLY A 306 -13.09 24.41 40.40
CA GLY A 306 -12.55 25.54 41.16
C GLY A 306 -12.85 26.93 40.60
N GLN A 307 -13.41 27.03 39.39
CA GLN A 307 -13.74 28.29 38.72
C GLN A 307 -15.24 28.41 38.38
N GLY A 308 -15.99 27.30 38.37
CA GLY A 308 -17.40 27.29 38.00
C GLY A 308 -17.65 27.54 36.51
N ILE A 309 -16.65 27.27 35.66
CA ILE A 309 -16.72 27.45 34.20
C ILE A 309 -16.52 26.12 33.47
N CYS A 310 -17.08 26.05 32.27
CA CYS A 310 -16.77 25.01 31.30
C CYS A 310 -15.68 25.49 30.33
N ALA A 311 -14.57 24.77 30.25
CA ALA A 311 -13.42 25.11 29.42
C ALA A 311 -13.21 24.08 28.30
N GLN A 312 -12.53 24.49 27.21
CA GLN A 312 -12.11 23.59 26.14
C GLN A 312 -10.89 22.77 26.61
N THR A 313 -10.84 21.48 26.28
CA THR A 313 -9.64 20.66 26.49
C THR A 313 -8.55 21.10 25.52
N THR A 314 -7.47 21.69 26.03
CA THR A 314 -6.29 22.09 25.25
C THR A 314 -5.25 20.97 25.24
N ASP A 315 -4.87 20.48 26.43
CA ASP A 315 -4.39 19.11 26.60
C ASP A 315 -5.59 18.18 26.43
N PHE A 316 -5.65 17.48 25.30
CA PHE A 316 -6.64 16.44 25.10
C PHE A 316 -6.49 15.36 26.20
N MET A 317 -7.63 14.82 26.62
CA MET A 317 -7.76 13.62 27.46
C MET A 317 -7.43 13.65 28.97
N LYS A 318 -6.43 14.41 29.46
CA LYS A 318 -6.05 14.36 30.90
C LYS A 318 -7.07 15.03 31.85
N GLN A 319 -7.86 15.96 31.34
CA GLN A 319 -8.84 16.74 32.12
C GLN A 319 -10.22 16.08 32.19
N LEU A 320 -10.40 14.95 31.50
CA LEU A 320 -11.62 14.15 31.52
C LEU A 320 -11.50 13.01 32.54
N THR A 321 -12.64 12.47 32.95
CA THR A 321 -12.78 11.40 33.94
C THR A 321 -13.35 10.14 33.25
N PRO A 322 -13.41 8.96 33.90
CA PRO A 322 -14.09 7.80 33.31
C PRO A 322 -15.54 8.10 32.88
N ALA A 323 -16.25 8.95 33.63
CA ALA A 323 -17.64 9.32 33.37
C ALA A 323 -17.81 10.44 32.33
N THR A 324 -16.85 11.36 32.22
CA THR A 324 -16.91 12.50 31.28
C THR A 324 -16.15 12.26 29.97
N CYS A 325 -15.23 11.30 29.91
CA CYS A 325 -14.40 11.02 28.73
C CYS A 325 -15.22 10.91 27.43
N GLN A 326 -16.28 10.11 27.44
CA GLN A 326 -17.01 9.77 26.22
C GLN A 326 -18.18 10.72 25.95
N THR A 327 -18.89 11.10 27.01
CA THR A 327 -20.00 12.06 26.98
C THR A 327 -19.51 13.46 26.56
N ASN A 328 -18.27 13.83 26.90
CA ASN A 328 -17.65 15.08 26.48
C ASN A 328 -16.84 14.98 25.17
N THR A 329 -16.74 13.80 24.55
CA THR A 329 -16.12 13.59 23.21
C THR A 329 -17.13 13.12 22.16
N ASN A 330 -18.43 13.09 22.47
CA ASN A 330 -19.48 12.48 21.65
C ASN A 330 -19.14 11.08 21.13
N LEU A 331 -18.63 10.21 22.02
CA LEU A 331 -18.16 8.86 21.72
C LEU A 331 -17.02 8.80 20.69
N THR A 332 -16.24 9.86 20.48
CA THR A 332 -15.01 9.84 19.63
C THR A 332 -13.74 9.50 20.42
N ALA A 333 -13.88 9.20 21.71
CA ALA A 333 -12.84 8.69 22.58
C ALA A 333 -13.42 7.71 23.62
N THR A 334 -12.55 6.90 24.22
CA THR A 334 -12.86 5.89 25.24
C THR A 334 -11.86 5.99 26.40
N TRP A 335 -12.22 5.50 27.60
CA TRP A 335 -11.39 5.71 28.80
C TRP A 335 -10.38 4.56 29.01
N SER A 336 -9.09 4.90 29.05
CA SER A 336 -8.01 4.01 29.44
C SER A 336 -7.97 3.82 30.95
N ASN A 337 -8.27 2.60 31.39
CA ASN A 337 -8.15 2.22 32.80
C ASN A 337 -6.69 2.06 33.24
N THR A 338 -5.74 1.81 32.33
CA THR A 338 -4.31 1.67 32.65
C THR A 338 -3.62 3.02 32.76
N LEU A 339 -3.74 3.84 31.71
CA LEU A 339 -3.04 5.13 31.55
C LEU A 339 -3.76 6.29 32.27
N LYS A 340 -4.97 6.06 32.79
CA LYS A 340 -5.81 7.03 33.53
C LYS A 340 -6.12 8.31 32.73
N ILE A 341 -6.47 8.11 31.47
CA ILE A 341 -6.78 9.16 30.50
C ILE A 341 -7.90 8.69 29.57
N CYS A 342 -8.54 9.64 28.91
CA CYS A 342 -9.33 9.35 27.71
C CYS A 342 -8.39 9.04 26.51
N LEU A 343 -8.86 8.37 25.46
CA LEU A 343 -8.07 7.96 24.29
C LEU A 343 -8.92 8.01 23.02
N SER A 344 -8.43 8.62 21.94
CA SER A 344 -9.28 8.85 20.76
C SER A 344 -9.51 7.56 20.00
N CYS A 345 -10.77 7.24 19.74
CA CYS A 345 -11.18 6.07 18.97
C CYS A 345 -10.92 6.24 17.47
N LEU A 346 -10.65 7.47 17.05
CA LEU A 346 -9.98 7.82 15.81
C LEU A 346 -8.54 7.28 15.87
N ILE A 347 -8.37 5.97 15.64
CA ILE A 347 -7.08 5.39 15.28
C ILE A 347 -6.68 6.11 14.00
N PRO A 348 -5.60 6.92 13.99
CA PRO A 348 -5.16 7.54 12.76
C PRO A 348 -4.77 6.41 11.80
N SER A 349 -5.18 6.49 10.54
CA SER A 349 -4.72 5.53 9.54
C SER A 349 -3.18 5.48 9.61
N PRO A 350 -2.56 4.29 9.81
CA PRO A 350 -1.11 4.19 9.89
C PRO A 350 -0.54 4.83 8.62
N PRO A 351 0.47 5.72 8.76
CA PRO A 351 0.96 6.47 7.61
C PRO A 351 1.43 5.50 6.54
N ASN A 352 1.16 5.84 5.29
CA ASN A 352 1.49 4.99 4.17
C ASN A 352 2.98 4.59 4.24
N PRO A 353 3.35 3.30 4.13
CA PRO A 353 4.77 2.92 4.14
C PRO A 353 5.55 3.54 2.97
N LYS A 354 4.85 4.11 1.98
CA LYS A 354 5.38 4.87 0.85
C LYS A 354 5.24 6.39 0.97
N GLN A 355 4.97 6.96 2.14
CA GLN A 355 5.00 8.42 2.31
C GLN A 355 6.40 8.97 1.97
N CYS A 356 6.45 10.21 1.48
CA CYS A 356 7.68 10.94 1.29
C CYS A 356 8.40 11.11 2.65
N SER A 357 9.64 10.61 2.75
CA SER A 357 10.58 11.04 3.78
C SER A 357 10.77 12.56 3.71
N CYS A 358 11.08 13.21 4.83
CA CYS A 358 11.29 14.66 4.84
C CYS A 358 12.40 15.09 3.85
N SER A 359 13.47 14.30 3.71
CA SER A 359 14.53 14.52 2.71
C SER A 359 14.06 14.44 1.25
N GLN A 360 12.93 13.80 0.95
CA GLN A 360 12.31 13.83 -0.37
C GLN A 360 11.47 15.11 -0.60
N LEU A 361 11.07 15.85 0.43
CA LEU A 361 10.21 17.04 0.31
C LEU A 361 11.02 18.30 -0.03
N ILE A 362 11.23 18.51 -1.32
CA ILE A 362 12.00 19.65 -1.87
C ILE A 362 11.24 20.99 -1.88
N SER A 363 9.91 20.97 -1.74
CA SER A 363 9.08 22.17 -1.59
C SER A 363 8.87 22.50 -0.10
N GLN A 364 9.06 23.77 0.25
CA GLN A 364 8.67 24.30 1.56
C GLN A 364 7.18 24.08 1.86
N GLN A 365 6.31 24.21 0.85
CA GLN A 365 4.86 24.02 1.01
C GLN A 365 4.54 22.58 1.39
N ASN A 366 5.08 21.58 0.67
CA ASN A 366 4.83 20.17 1.02
C ASN A 366 5.51 19.79 2.34
N CYS A 367 6.67 20.36 2.65
CA CYS A 367 7.31 20.17 3.94
C CYS A 367 6.43 20.62 5.11
N LEU A 368 5.84 21.82 5.01
CA LEU A 368 4.93 22.38 6.02
C LEU A 368 3.57 21.66 6.09
N GLN A 369 3.22 20.90 5.05
CA GLN A 369 2.04 20.02 5.04
C GLN A 369 2.33 18.65 5.66
N SER A 370 3.61 18.27 5.78
CA SER A 370 4.00 17.04 6.45
C SER A 370 4.01 17.22 7.95
N GLN A 371 3.10 16.52 8.62
CA GLN A 371 2.98 16.56 10.07
C GLN A 371 4.22 16.03 10.81
N GLN A 372 5.19 15.42 10.12
CA GLN A 372 6.42 14.86 10.71
C GLN A 372 7.69 15.64 10.32
N CYS A 373 7.57 16.75 9.59
CA CYS A 373 8.71 17.49 9.06
C CYS A 373 8.68 18.99 9.40
N PHE A 374 9.81 19.66 9.24
CA PHE A 374 9.92 21.12 9.29
C PHE A 374 10.89 21.63 8.22
N TRP A 375 10.63 22.83 7.70
CA TRP A 375 11.51 23.47 6.73
C TRP A 375 12.65 24.21 7.47
N ASN A 376 13.88 23.75 7.27
CA ASN A 376 15.05 24.48 7.72
C ASN A 376 15.47 25.50 6.65
N ILE A 377 15.25 26.78 6.97
CA ILE A 377 15.52 27.92 6.10
C ILE A 377 17.02 28.11 5.83
N GLU A 378 17.89 27.80 6.79
CA GLU A 378 19.34 28.06 6.71
C GLU A 378 20.03 27.20 5.63
N ILE A 379 19.56 25.96 5.45
CA ILE A 379 20.08 24.99 4.48
C ILE A 379 19.12 24.73 3.30
N ASN A 380 17.96 25.39 3.31
CA ASN A 380 16.86 25.27 2.34
C ASN A 380 16.45 23.80 2.08
N GLN A 381 16.13 23.07 3.15
CA GLN A 381 15.75 21.65 3.13
C GLN A 381 14.62 21.34 4.11
N CYS A 382 13.86 20.29 3.80
CA CYS A 382 12.91 19.71 4.72
C CYS A 382 13.58 18.64 5.59
N LEU A 383 13.51 18.79 6.91
CA LEU A 383 14.08 17.88 7.90
C LEU A 383 12.98 17.18 8.70
N GLN A 384 13.26 15.98 9.21
CA GLN A 384 12.34 15.31 10.13
C GLN A 384 12.33 16.04 11.48
N LEU A 385 11.14 16.34 11.99
CA LEU A 385 10.98 16.89 13.33
C LEU A 385 11.51 15.87 14.35
N PRO A 386 12.40 16.27 15.28
CA PRO A 386 12.81 15.39 16.37
C PRO A 386 11.61 15.13 17.29
N CYS A 387 11.57 13.95 17.91
CA CYS A 387 10.38 13.49 18.64
C CYS A 387 9.91 14.51 19.68
N ASP A 388 10.82 15.15 20.42
CA ASP A 388 10.52 16.15 21.46
C ASP A 388 9.83 17.45 20.96
N LYS A 389 9.59 17.58 19.65
CA LYS A 389 8.85 18.68 19.02
C LYS A 389 7.51 18.24 18.42
N LEU A 390 7.17 16.96 18.47
CA LEU A 390 5.90 16.41 17.97
C LEU A 390 4.80 16.49 19.03
N ASN A 391 3.60 16.92 18.62
CA ASN A 391 2.39 16.74 19.41
C ASN A 391 1.97 15.25 19.46
N GLN A 392 1.01 14.90 20.31
CA GLN A 392 0.54 13.52 20.49
C GLN A 392 0.19 12.80 19.17
N GLN A 393 -0.59 13.41 18.27
CA GLN A 393 -1.01 12.76 17.01
C GLN A 393 0.19 12.58 16.07
N GLN A 394 1.01 13.62 15.92
CA GLN A 394 2.24 13.57 15.12
C GLN A 394 3.20 12.48 15.63
N CYS A 395 3.27 12.32 16.95
CA CYS A 395 4.13 11.35 17.62
C CYS A 395 3.68 9.91 17.39
N ILE A 396 2.39 9.63 17.63
CA ILE A 396 1.78 8.30 17.43
C ILE A 396 1.93 7.82 15.97
N GLN A 397 1.95 8.77 15.02
CA GLN A 397 2.15 8.52 13.59
C GLN A 397 3.63 8.41 13.16
N ASN A 398 4.62 8.76 13.98
CA ASN A 398 6.03 8.73 13.55
C ASN A 398 6.68 7.39 13.89
N SER A 399 7.22 6.70 12.88
CA SER A 399 7.84 5.37 13.00
C SER A 399 9.10 5.32 13.87
N LYS A 400 9.65 6.49 14.25
CA LYS A 400 10.80 6.63 15.15
C LYS A 400 10.42 7.18 16.53
N CYS A 401 9.14 7.39 16.83
CA CYS A 401 8.69 8.02 18.07
C CYS A 401 7.52 7.29 18.75
N TRP A 402 7.29 7.63 20.01
CA TRP A 402 6.13 7.18 20.79
C TRP A 402 5.71 8.22 21.84
N TRP A 403 4.42 8.25 22.15
CA TRP A 403 3.84 9.24 23.05
C TRP A 403 3.80 8.75 24.50
N LYS A 404 4.60 9.39 25.36
CA LYS A 404 4.78 9.01 26.75
C LYS A 404 3.83 9.77 27.67
N PHE A 405 2.64 9.19 27.89
CA PHE A 405 1.54 9.79 28.64
C PHE A 405 1.90 10.27 30.07
N THR A 406 2.84 9.60 30.74
CA THR A 406 3.33 10.00 32.06
C THR A 406 4.03 11.36 32.03
N MET A 407 4.77 11.67 30.96
CA MET A 407 5.55 12.90 30.81
C MET A 407 4.90 13.94 29.89
N GLN A 408 3.87 13.59 29.12
CA GLN A 408 3.33 14.43 28.01
C GLN A 408 4.43 14.85 27.02
N ALA A 409 5.40 13.97 26.84
CA ALA A 409 6.49 14.13 25.89
C ALA A 409 6.37 13.05 24.82
N CYS A 410 6.76 13.41 23.60
CA CYS A 410 7.03 12.46 22.55
C CYS A 410 8.51 12.07 22.64
N GLU A 411 8.80 10.78 22.87
CA GLU A 411 10.16 10.26 22.98
C GLU A 411 10.53 9.43 21.75
N GLN A 412 11.82 9.18 21.56
CA GLN A 412 12.30 8.29 20.50
C GLN A 412 11.92 6.85 20.83
N LEU A 413 11.39 6.13 19.84
CA LEU A 413 11.05 4.72 19.91
C LEU A 413 12.30 3.89 19.61
N THR A 414 12.85 3.26 20.64
CA THR A 414 13.96 2.31 20.54
C THR A 414 13.48 0.88 20.29
N SER A 415 12.43 0.46 20.99
CA SER A 415 11.74 -0.82 20.81
C SER A 415 10.27 -0.69 21.21
N CYS A 416 9.37 -1.46 20.59
CA CYS A 416 8.01 -1.58 21.10
C CYS A 416 7.95 -2.14 22.53
N SER A 417 8.95 -2.94 22.91
CA SER A 417 9.06 -3.51 24.25
C SER A 417 9.39 -2.50 25.36
N ASP A 418 9.69 -1.25 25.01
CA ASP A 418 9.80 -0.11 25.93
C ASP A 418 8.41 0.45 26.33
N LEU A 419 7.36 0.08 25.59
CA LEU A 419 5.98 0.53 25.81
C LEU A 419 5.21 -0.48 26.66
N TYR A 420 4.33 0.03 27.52
CA TYR A 420 3.49 -0.77 28.41
C TYR A 420 2.02 -0.36 28.27
N ALA A 421 1.11 -1.33 28.16
CA ALA A 421 -0.32 -1.05 28.01
C ALA A 421 -1.22 -2.20 28.46
N GLY A 422 -2.43 -1.87 28.92
CA GLY A 422 -3.45 -2.82 29.34
C GLY A 422 -4.38 -3.30 28.22
N SER A 423 -4.23 -2.79 26.98
CA SER A 423 -4.84 -3.39 25.78
C SER A 423 -4.14 -2.96 24.49
N ASP A 424 -4.35 -3.70 23.40
CA ASP A 424 -3.87 -3.37 22.04
C ASP A 424 -4.16 -1.91 21.64
N PHE A 425 -5.36 -1.41 21.97
CA PHE A 425 -5.76 -0.03 21.70
C PHE A 425 -4.96 1.02 22.50
N GLU A 426 -4.52 0.68 23.72
CA GLU A 426 -3.63 1.54 24.52
C GLU A 426 -2.18 1.48 24.00
N CYS A 427 -1.75 0.37 23.39
CA CYS A 427 -0.49 0.25 22.65
C CYS A 427 -0.50 1.14 21.38
N ILE A 428 -1.53 1.01 20.54
CA ILE A 428 -1.80 1.89 19.38
C ILE A 428 -1.78 3.38 19.78
N SER A 429 -2.31 3.71 20.96
CA SER A 429 -2.34 5.10 21.46
C SER A 429 -0.98 5.67 21.89
N GLN A 430 0.06 4.85 21.97
CA GLN A 430 1.44 5.26 22.22
C GLN A 430 2.25 5.29 20.90
N SER A 431 2.10 4.30 20.03
CA SER A 431 2.64 4.32 18.66
C SER A 431 1.87 3.36 17.73
N LEU A 432 1.54 3.82 16.52
CA LEU A 432 0.86 2.99 15.49
C LEU A 432 1.72 1.81 14.98
N PHE A 433 3.01 1.82 15.28
CA PHE A 433 3.97 0.79 14.88
C PHE A 433 4.17 -0.31 15.94
N CYS A 434 3.61 -0.10 17.13
CA CYS A 434 3.69 -0.97 18.30
C CYS A 434 2.28 -1.22 18.85
N PRO A 435 1.42 -1.97 18.14
CA PRO A 435 -0.03 -1.86 18.28
C PRO A 435 -0.65 -3.04 19.02
N LEU A 436 0.17 -4.03 19.40
CA LEU A 436 -0.28 -5.33 19.87
C LEU A 436 0.33 -5.61 21.23
N GLN A 437 -0.45 -6.24 22.08
CA GLN A 437 -0.11 -6.55 23.46
C GLN A 437 0.48 -7.97 23.56
N ASN A 438 1.70 -8.11 24.06
CA ASN A 438 2.24 -9.41 24.47
C ASN A 438 1.39 -9.93 25.64
N LYS A 439 0.76 -11.11 25.50
CA LYS A 439 -0.22 -11.62 26.47
C LYS A 439 0.37 -12.53 27.56
N ASP A 440 1.68 -12.80 27.52
CA ASP A 440 2.33 -13.80 28.37
C ASP A 440 2.83 -13.24 29.71
N ASP A 441 2.87 -11.91 29.88
CA ASP A 441 3.46 -11.22 31.06
C ASP A 441 2.47 -10.25 31.77
N PRO A 442 1.42 -10.78 32.46
CA PRO A 442 0.49 -9.97 33.25
C PRO A 442 1.12 -9.50 34.59
N PRO A 443 0.75 -8.32 35.14
CA PRO A 443 -0.40 -7.49 34.76
C PRO A 443 -0.05 -6.25 33.90
N TYR A 444 1.23 -6.04 33.59
CA TYR A 444 1.71 -4.90 32.80
C TYR A 444 2.33 -5.38 31.50
N PHE A 445 1.45 -5.82 30.61
CA PHE A 445 1.81 -6.31 29.29
C PHE A 445 2.60 -5.27 28.49
N LYS A 446 3.66 -5.73 27.80
CA LYS A 446 4.44 -4.92 26.87
C LYS A 446 3.75 -4.82 25.52
N CYS A 447 4.04 -3.77 24.77
CA CYS A 447 3.65 -3.71 23.36
C CYS A 447 4.69 -4.39 22.46
N GLU A 448 4.25 -4.89 21.31
CA GLU A 448 5.09 -5.52 20.31
C GLU A 448 4.88 -4.89 18.93
N SER A 449 5.91 -4.97 18.08
CA SER A 449 5.81 -4.52 16.69
C SER A 449 5.06 -5.53 15.84
N TYR A 450 4.50 -5.08 14.70
CA TYR A 450 3.95 -6.01 13.71
C TYR A 450 4.95 -7.11 13.29
N SER A 451 6.26 -6.86 13.23
CA SER A 451 7.23 -7.87 12.77
C SER A 451 7.68 -8.88 13.83
N GLN A 452 7.32 -8.71 15.10
CA GLN A 452 7.77 -9.60 16.19
C GLN A 452 6.78 -10.71 16.49
N ILE A 453 5.50 -10.48 16.21
CA ILE A 453 4.48 -11.51 16.33
C ILE A 453 4.54 -12.38 15.07
N ASN A 454 4.82 -13.68 15.27
CA ASN A 454 4.33 -14.69 14.35
C ASN A 454 2.81 -14.56 14.36
N PHE A 455 2.24 -13.86 13.38
CA PHE A 455 0.80 -13.88 13.21
C PHE A 455 0.39 -15.33 13.06
N THR A 456 -0.59 -15.73 13.85
CA THR A 456 -1.45 -16.86 13.52
C THR A 456 -1.84 -16.64 12.07
N ASN A 457 -1.25 -17.44 11.18
CA ASN A 457 -1.35 -17.23 9.74
C ASN A 457 -2.85 -17.27 9.43
N CYS A 458 -3.40 -16.53 8.46
CA CYS A 458 -4.87 -16.55 8.30
C CYS A 458 -5.35 -18.02 8.25
N GLU A 459 -4.61 -18.90 7.56
CA GLU A 459 -4.86 -20.35 7.45
C GLU A 459 -5.01 -21.11 8.78
N ASP A 460 -4.36 -20.66 9.86
CA ASP A 460 -4.43 -21.24 11.21
C ASP A 460 -5.71 -20.83 11.98
N LEU A 461 -6.39 -19.75 11.57
CA LEU A 461 -7.59 -19.24 12.23
C LEU A 461 -8.83 -20.08 11.88
N ASN A 462 -9.59 -20.50 12.90
CA ASN A 462 -10.83 -21.22 12.66
C ASN A 462 -11.92 -20.33 12.02
N GLN A 463 -12.97 -20.95 11.45
CA GLN A 463 -14.05 -20.26 10.71
C GLN A 463 -14.69 -19.08 11.46
N THR A 464 -14.79 -19.15 12.80
CA THR A 464 -15.37 -18.08 13.62
C THR A 464 -14.37 -16.94 13.86
N GLN A 465 -13.12 -17.26 14.15
CA GLN A 465 -12.04 -16.28 14.35
C GLN A 465 -11.68 -15.55 13.06
N CYS A 466 -11.52 -16.31 11.97
CA CYS A 466 -11.07 -15.85 10.67
C CYS A 466 -11.86 -14.63 10.18
N ASN A 467 -13.19 -14.75 10.07
CA ASN A 467 -14.06 -13.68 9.56
C ASN A 467 -14.25 -12.50 10.53
N GLN A 468 -13.56 -12.51 11.68
CA GLN A 468 -13.50 -11.42 12.65
C GLN A 468 -12.11 -10.77 12.71
N TYR A 469 -11.09 -11.38 12.10
CA TYR A 469 -9.70 -10.94 12.20
C TYR A 469 -9.33 -9.99 11.05
N VAL A 470 -9.16 -8.71 11.40
CA VAL A 470 -8.62 -7.68 10.52
C VAL A 470 -7.23 -7.32 11.05
N MET A 471 -6.19 -7.67 10.30
CA MET A 471 -4.83 -7.22 10.59
C MET A 471 -4.63 -5.82 10.02
N PRO A 472 -4.36 -4.80 10.86
CA PRO A 472 -3.96 -3.52 10.33
C PRO A 472 -2.56 -3.67 9.65
N PRO A 473 -2.27 -2.85 8.62
CA PRO A 473 -3.04 -1.68 8.24
C PRO A 473 -4.37 -2.02 7.54
N TYR A 474 -4.43 -3.02 6.65
CA TYR A 474 -5.61 -3.24 5.78
C TYR A 474 -5.92 -4.70 5.38
N TYR A 475 -5.31 -5.72 5.99
CA TYR A 475 -5.53 -7.12 5.59
C TYR A 475 -6.73 -7.73 6.33
N ILE A 476 -7.63 -8.38 5.59
CA ILE A 476 -8.80 -9.07 6.14
C ILE A 476 -8.59 -10.57 5.96
N CYS A 477 -8.73 -11.36 7.03
CA CYS A 477 -8.85 -12.81 6.91
C CYS A 477 -10.31 -13.17 6.52
N GLN A 478 -10.50 -14.04 5.53
CA GLN A 478 -11.83 -14.55 5.15
C GLN A 478 -11.80 -16.08 5.02
N TRP A 479 -12.84 -16.75 5.53
CA TRP A 479 -12.90 -18.21 5.52
C TRP A 479 -13.31 -18.71 4.13
N ASN A 480 -12.41 -19.43 3.46
CA ASN A 480 -12.70 -20.02 2.17
C ASN A 480 -13.42 -21.37 2.36
N ASN A 481 -14.75 -21.33 2.26
CA ASN A 481 -15.62 -22.51 2.36
C ASN A 481 -15.26 -23.64 1.36
N TYR A 482 -14.61 -23.34 0.24
CA TYR A 482 -14.21 -24.35 -0.75
C TYR A 482 -12.91 -25.07 -0.34
N LEU A 483 -11.95 -24.34 0.25
CA LEU A 483 -10.67 -24.90 0.69
C LEU A 483 -10.68 -25.43 2.13
N GLY A 484 -11.75 -25.19 2.89
CA GLY A 484 -11.85 -25.60 4.29
C GLY A 484 -10.84 -24.91 5.22
N LYS A 485 -10.26 -23.80 4.78
CA LYS A 485 -9.30 -22.99 5.53
C LYS A 485 -9.55 -21.50 5.36
N CYS A 486 -9.01 -20.73 6.29
CA CYS A 486 -9.02 -19.28 6.23
C CYS A 486 -7.89 -18.76 5.33
N GLN A 487 -8.05 -17.58 4.72
CA GLN A 487 -7.05 -16.99 3.81
C GLN A 487 -6.97 -15.48 3.98
N TYR A 488 -5.80 -14.92 3.69
CA TYR A 488 -5.63 -13.47 3.51
C TYR A 488 -6.40 -13.00 2.28
N GLN A 489 -7.12 -11.89 2.40
CA GLN A 489 -7.71 -11.18 1.27
C GLN A 489 -7.25 -9.73 1.27
N SER A 490 -6.35 -9.43 0.33
CA SER A 490 -5.84 -8.09 0.02
C SER A 490 -6.66 -7.37 -1.04
N TYR A 491 -7.55 -8.07 -1.75
CA TYR A 491 -8.23 -7.60 -2.95
C TYR A 491 -9.74 -7.44 -2.73
N CYS A 492 -10.32 -6.29 -3.08
CA CYS A 492 -11.75 -6.05 -2.87
C CYS A 492 -12.64 -7.09 -3.59
N ASN A 493 -12.25 -7.57 -4.78
CA ASN A 493 -13.03 -8.55 -5.55
C ASN A 493 -13.16 -9.94 -4.88
N GLN A 494 -12.36 -10.24 -3.85
CA GLN A 494 -12.46 -11.47 -3.08
C GLN A 494 -13.41 -11.35 -1.87
N LEU A 495 -13.67 -10.12 -1.39
CA LEU A 495 -14.52 -9.81 -0.23
C LEU A 495 -16.02 -9.97 -0.57
N GLY A 496 -16.46 -11.20 -0.81
CA GLY A 496 -17.84 -11.53 -1.19
C GLY A 496 -18.91 -11.15 -0.15
N ASN A 497 -18.51 -10.74 1.06
CA ASN A 497 -19.40 -10.26 2.10
C ASN A 497 -19.52 -8.72 2.08
N PRO A 498 -20.73 -8.14 1.87
CA PRO A 498 -20.95 -6.69 1.92
C PRO A 498 -20.43 -6.02 3.20
N LYS A 499 -20.55 -6.68 4.36
CA LYS A 499 -20.11 -6.12 5.65
C LYS A 499 -18.59 -5.92 5.71
N LEU A 500 -17.82 -6.87 5.18
CA LEU A 500 -16.35 -6.76 5.07
C LEU A 500 -15.96 -5.72 4.02
N CYS A 501 -16.69 -5.69 2.89
CA CYS A 501 -16.50 -4.70 1.84
C CYS A 501 -16.70 -3.26 2.33
N TYR A 502 -17.79 -2.99 3.05
CA TYR A 502 -18.05 -1.66 3.61
C TYR A 502 -17.11 -1.29 4.78
N SER A 503 -16.50 -2.26 5.46
CA SER A 503 -15.49 -1.97 6.49
C SER A 503 -14.11 -1.59 5.92
N ASN A 504 -13.81 -1.93 4.66
CA ASN A 504 -12.58 -1.50 4.01
C ASN A 504 -12.79 -0.12 3.35
N PRO A 505 -12.07 0.94 3.76
CA PRO A 505 -12.29 2.29 3.24
C PRO A 505 -12.02 2.42 1.73
N PHE A 506 -11.22 1.52 1.15
CA PHE A 506 -10.87 1.51 -0.28
C PHE A 506 -11.78 0.61 -1.13
N CYS A 507 -12.71 -0.14 -0.52
CA CYS A 507 -13.66 -0.98 -1.24
C CYS A 507 -15.08 -0.40 -1.26
N TYR A 508 -15.91 -0.84 -2.21
CA TYR A 508 -17.34 -0.56 -2.26
C TYR A 508 -18.09 -1.77 -2.81
N TYR A 509 -19.36 -1.93 -2.43
CA TYR A 509 -20.19 -3.04 -2.87
C TYR A 509 -21.17 -2.61 -3.96
N GLN A 510 -21.01 -3.15 -5.17
CA GLN A 510 -21.95 -3.02 -6.28
C GLN A 510 -21.84 -4.30 -7.10
N ASP A 511 -22.83 -5.20 -6.98
CA ASP A 511 -22.86 -6.51 -7.65
C ASP A 511 -21.60 -7.34 -7.37
N GLY A 512 -21.21 -7.37 -6.09
CA GLY A 512 -19.92 -7.84 -5.61
C GLY A 512 -19.08 -6.68 -5.04
N CYS A 513 -18.02 -7.01 -4.30
CA CYS A 513 -17.12 -6.00 -3.75
C CYS A 513 -16.04 -5.62 -4.79
N LYS A 514 -15.71 -4.33 -4.88
CA LYS A 514 -14.83 -3.74 -5.90
C LYS A 514 -13.98 -2.62 -5.28
N SER A 515 -12.86 -2.27 -5.90
CA SER A 515 -12.03 -1.13 -5.50
C SER A 515 -12.72 0.18 -5.85
N LYS A 516 -12.67 1.17 -4.94
CA LYS A 516 -13.18 2.52 -5.21
C LYS A 516 -12.29 3.21 -6.25
N THR A 517 -12.85 3.65 -7.36
CA THR A 517 -12.21 4.66 -8.22
C THR A 517 -12.49 6.06 -7.68
N CYS A 518 -11.77 7.08 -8.15
CA CYS A 518 -12.01 8.46 -7.71
C CYS A 518 -13.47 8.89 -7.89
N GLU A 519 -14.19 8.51 -8.96
CA GLU A 519 -15.57 8.95 -9.21
C GLU A 519 -16.59 8.49 -8.15
N GLN A 520 -16.18 7.62 -7.23
CA GLN A 520 -17.07 7.00 -6.26
C GLN A 520 -17.06 7.68 -4.89
N PHE A 521 -16.09 8.56 -4.63
CA PHE A 521 -16.13 9.45 -3.47
C PHE A 521 -17.16 10.56 -3.69
N ASN A 522 -17.97 10.82 -2.67
CA ASN A 522 -19.15 11.68 -2.74
C ASN A 522 -19.10 12.89 -1.82
N THR A 523 -17.98 13.15 -1.16
CA THR A 523 -17.76 14.37 -0.36
C THR A 523 -16.39 14.97 -0.64
N LEU A 524 -16.23 16.26 -0.34
CA LEU A 524 -14.96 16.98 -0.46
C LEU A 524 -13.88 16.41 0.48
N GLU A 525 -14.24 15.92 1.67
CA GLU A 525 -13.29 15.38 2.65
C GLU A 525 -12.79 13.99 2.26
N SER A 526 -13.63 13.19 1.59
CA SER A 526 -13.31 11.84 1.13
C SER A 526 -12.60 11.83 -0.23
N CYS A 527 -12.86 12.82 -1.08
CA CYS A 527 -12.20 12.97 -2.38
C CYS A 527 -10.75 13.50 -2.25
N LYS A 528 -9.83 12.61 -1.87
CA LYS A 528 -8.39 12.88 -1.84
C LYS A 528 -7.62 11.91 -2.73
N PHE A 529 -7.78 10.62 -2.50
CA PHE A 529 -7.11 9.56 -3.25
C PHE A 529 -7.92 8.26 -3.21
N SER A 530 -7.71 7.41 -4.21
CA SER A 530 -8.04 5.99 -4.21
C SER A 530 -6.74 5.18 -4.08
N ILE A 531 -6.78 4.08 -3.32
CA ILE A 531 -5.72 3.08 -3.34
C ILE A 531 -6.22 1.90 -4.15
N ASN A 532 -5.45 1.46 -5.15
CA ASN A 532 -5.72 0.20 -5.83
C ASN A 532 -5.27 -0.97 -4.91
N PRO A 533 -6.18 -1.80 -4.36
CA PRO A 533 -5.78 -2.90 -3.47
C PRO A 533 -4.98 -3.98 -4.21
N ASN A 534 -5.12 -4.05 -5.54
CA ASN A 534 -4.38 -4.97 -6.39
C ASN A 534 -2.92 -4.53 -6.58
N ASN A 535 -2.62 -3.24 -6.36
CA ASN A 535 -1.28 -2.69 -6.45
C ASN A 535 -1.13 -1.53 -5.45
N TRP A 536 -0.67 -1.84 -4.24
CA TRP A 536 -0.38 -0.86 -3.17
C TRP A 536 0.75 0.12 -3.51
N ASN A 537 1.33 0.04 -4.71
CA ASN A 537 2.26 1.03 -5.25
C ASN A 537 1.52 2.10 -6.10
N TYR A 538 0.25 1.85 -6.44
CA TYR A 538 -0.60 2.71 -7.25
C TYR A 538 -1.68 3.37 -6.39
N ILE A 539 -1.42 4.61 -5.99
CA ILE A 539 -2.40 5.50 -5.37
C ILE A 539 -2.92 6.42 -6.47
N GLN A 540 -4.15 6.17 -6.91
CA GLN A 540 -4.84 7.06 -7.84
C GLN A 540 -5.17 8.36 -7.11
N SER A 541 -4.59 9.44 -7.60
CA SER A 541 -4.79 10.78 -7.05
C SER A 541 -6.20 11.29 -7.39
N CYS A 542 -6.90 11.95 -6.48
CA CYS A 542 -8.26 12.46 -6.73
C CYS A 542 -8.42 13.97 -6.42
N ALA A 543 -9.40 14.61 -7.06
CA ALA A 543 -9.75 16.01 -6.81
C ALA A 543 -11.26 16.24 -6.97
N TRP A 544 -11.80 17.13 -6.13
CA TRP A 544 -13.22 17.47 -6.12
C TRP A 544 -13.49 18.67 -7.04
N LEU A 545 -14.14 18.42 -8.16
CA LEU A 545 -14.40 19.42 -9.20
C LEU A 545 -15.87 19.40 -9.61
N ASN A 546 -16.50 20.58 -9.70
CA ASN A 546 -17.91 20.79 -10.07
C ASN A 546 -18.96 20.00 -9.25
N GLY A 547 -18.57 19.48 -8.07
CA GLY A 547 -19.44 18.67 -7.20
C GLY A 547 -19.42 17.18 -7.51
N SER A 548 -18.34 16.70 -8.14
CA SER A 548 -17.99 15.29 -8.30
C SER A 548 -16.52 15.10 -7.94
N CYS A 549 -16.15 13.91 -7.49
CA CYS A 549 -14.75 13.53 -7.39
C CYS A 549 -14.29 12.97 -8.75
N ILE A 550 -13.08 13.29 -9.21
CA ILE A 550 -12.47 12.73 -10.43
C ILE A 550 -11.00 12.38 -10.19
N SER A 551 -10.41 11.58 -11.08
CA SER A 551 -8.96 11.36 -11.10
C SER A 551 -8.23 12.69 -11.31
N ALA A 552 -7.18 12.91 -10.54
CA ALA A 552 -6.46 14.18 -10.45
C ALA A 552 -4.97 14.04 -10.75
N ASP A 553 -4.58 12.95 -11.40
CA ASP A 553 -3.19 12.58 -11.70
C ASP A 553 -2.36 13.73 -12.31
N ASN A 554 -3.01 14.73 -12.93
CA ASN A 554 -2.35 15.94 -13.43
C ASN A 554 -3.08 17.27 -13.09
N LEU A 555 -4.01 17.29 -12.12
CA LEU A 555 -4.84 18.46 -11.77
C LEU A 555 -4.38 19.22 -10.51
N PHE A 556 -3.14 18.98 -10.07
CA PHE A 556 -2.65 19.50 -8.81
C PHE A 556 -2.00 20.88 -8.88
N SER A 557 -2.21 21.63 -7.81
CA SER A 557 -1.31 22.69 -7.37
C SER A 557 -0.29 22.14 -6.38
N GLU A 558 0.76 22.92 -6.13
CA GLU A 558 1.74 22.69 -5.05
C GLU A 558 1.08 22.37 -3.70
N GLN A 559 -0.08 22.98 -3.42
CA GLN A 559 -0.84 22.80 -2.17
C GLN A 559 -1.58 21.46 -2.10
N ASN A 560 -2.04 20.91 -3.22
CA ASN A 560 -2.86 19.70 -3.20
C ASN A 560 -2.03 18.44 -3.45
N CYS A 561 -0.91 18.54 -4.16
CA CYS A 561 -0.09 17.42 -4.61
C CYS A 561 0.24 16.39 -3.51
N TYR A 562 0.73 16.87 -2.35
CA TYR A 562 1.16 16.01 -1.26
C TYR A 562 -0.02 15.46 -0.44
N ILE A 563 -1.05 16.27 -0.19
CA ILE A 563 -2.21 15.86 0.62
C ILE A 563 -3.13 14.88 -0.14
N ASN A 564 -3.26 15.04 -1.46
CA ASN A 564 -4.15 14.22 -2.30
C ASN A 564 -3.45 13.01 -2.96
N SER A 565 -2.19 12.75 -2.63
CA SER A 565 -1.47 11.53 -3.02
C SER A 565 -1.25 10.57 -1.84
N ASP A 566 -2.02 10.71 -0.76
CA ASP A 566 -1.76 10.09 0.55
C ASP A 566 -0.31 10.31 1.03
N TYR A 567 0.21 11.51 0.77
CA TYR A 567 1.59 11.91 1.10
C TYR A 567 2.67 11.08 0.38
N THR A 568 2.33 10.36 -0.70
CA THR A 568 3.26 9.52 -1.47
C THR A 568 3.86 10.19 -2.71
N ALA A 569 3.34 11.35 -3.13
CA ALA A 569 3.92 12.18 -4.19
C ALA A 569 4.24 13.60 -3.71
N ARG A 570 5.31 14.19 -4.24
CA ARG A 570 5.76 15.57 -3.98
C ARG A 570 5.56 16.47 -5.19
N TRP A 571 5.48 17.77 -4.95
CA TRP A 571 5.54 18.77 -6.01
C TRP A 571 6.98 18.99 -6.49
N SER A 572 7.18 19.06 -7.81
CA SER A 572 8.37 19.64 -8.44
C SER A 572 8.09 21.07 -8.87
N THR A 573 8.98 21.99 -8.50
CA THR A 573 8.86 23.43 -8.75
C THR A 573 9.60 23.91 -10.01
N ASN A 574 10.31 23.02 -10.73
CA ASN A 574 11.28 23.41 -11.76
C ASN A 574 10.75 23.39 -13.20
N VAL A 575 9.52 22.89 -13.39
CA VAL A 575 8.69 23.21 -14.55
C VAL A 575 7.90 24.48 -14.22
N LYS A 576 7.65 25.35 -15.21
CA LYS A 576 7.09 26.70 -15.01
C LYS A 576 5.72 26.74 -14.31
N ASP A 577 5.03 25.61 -14.26
CA ASP A 577 3.73 25.42 -13.63
C ASP A 577 3.70 24.24 -12.62
N GLY A 578 4.86 23.58 -12.43
CA GLY A 578 5.07 22.41 -11.57
C GLY A 578 4.29 21.14 -11.95
N PHE A 579 4.59 20.03 -11.27
CA PHE A 579 3.85 18.76 -11.39
C PHE A 579 4.10 17.83 -10.18
N CYS A 580 3.29 16.77 -10.04
CA CYS A 580 3.47 15.75 -9.01
C CYS A 580 4.40 14.62 -9.44
N ILE A 581 5.23 14.17 -8.51
CA ILE A 581 6.18 13.06 -8.70
C ILE A 581 6.02 12.09 -7.52
N PRO A 582 5.78 10.79 -7.75
CA PRO A 582 5.86 9.78 -6.70
C PRO A 582 7.22 9.85 -5.99
N CYS A 583 7.23 10.07 -4.68
CA CYS A 583 8.46 10.14 -3.90
C CYS A 583 9.23 8.82 -3.93
N ASN A 584 8.49 7.72 -4.02
CA ASN A 584 9.01 6.36 -4.04
C ASN A 584 8.74 5.70 -5.40
N ILE A 585 9.41 6.21 -6.45
CA ILE A 585 9.54 5.50 -7.74
C ILE A 585 10.26 4.18 -7.47
N SER A 586 9.71 3.05 -7.91
CA SER A 586 10.37 1.74 -7.72
C SER A 586 11.61 1.66 -8.59
N PHE A 587 12.77 1.82 -7.94
CA PHE A 587 14.07 1.90 -8.61
C PHE A 587 14.56 0.56 -9.20
N GLN A 588 13.89 -0.54 -8.89
CA GLN A 588 14.23 -1.88 -9.35
C GLN A 588 14.32 -1.97 -10.88
N GLN A 589 13.53 -1.19 -11.61
CA GLN A 589 13.54 -1.20 -13.09
C GLN A 589 14.70 -0.41 -13.73
N SER A 590 15.42 0.43 -12.96
CA SER A 590 16.74 0.92 -13.41
C SER A 590 17.83 -0.15 -13.28
N ILE A 591 17.59 -1.20 -12.47
CA ILE A 591 18.36 -2.45 -12.42
C ILE A 591 17.63 -3.53 -13.22
N THR A 592 17.51 -3.38 -14.54
CA THR A 592 17.05 -4.50 -15.38
C THR A 592 17.95 -5.72 -15.12
N PRO A 593 17.38 -6.89 -14.73
CA PRO A 593 18.16 -8.11 -14.53
C PRO A 593 19.07 -8.41 -15.71
N LYS A 594 20.26 -8.96 -15.45
CA LYS A 594 21.16 -9.36 -16.53
C LYS A 594 20.48 -10.47 -17.33
N ASN A 595 20.55 -10.40 -18.65
CA ASN A 595 19.98 -11.40 -19.57
C ASN A 595 18.44 -11.51 -19.52
N GLN A 596 17.73 -10.38 -19.38
CA GLN A 596 16.29 -10.38 -19.66
C GLN A 596 16.00 -10.81 -21.11
N CYS A 597 14.86 -11.47 -21.31
CA CYS A 597 14.40 -11.95 -22.60
C CYS A 597 14.12 -10.80 -23.57
N LEU A 598 14.64 -10.90 -24.79
CA LEU A 598 14.12 -10.17 -25.94
C LEU A 598 12.68 -10.60 -26.21
N CYS A 599 11.87 -9.72 -26.80
CA CYS A 599 10.51 -10.07 -27.19
C CYS A 599 10.48 -11.27 -28.15
N SER A 600 11.44 -11.37 -29.07
CA SER A 600 11.59 -12.51 -29.99
C SER A 600 11.98 -13.85 -29.33
N GLN A 601 12.23 -13.90 -28.01
CA GLN A 601 12.41 -15.14 -27.25
C GLN A 601 11.11 -15.61 -26.56
N LEU A 602 10.10 -14.74 -26.45
CA LEU A 602 8.86 -15.05 -25.73
C LEU A 602 7.88 -15.79 -26.66
N LEU A 603 7.75 -17.09 -26.44
CA LEU A 603 6.96 -17.99 -27.29
C LEU A 603 5.45 -17.95 -27.00
N THR A 604 5.01 -17.18 -26.01
CA THR A 604 3.61 -17.16 -25.56
C THR A 604 3.02 -15.76 -25.46
N GLN A 605 1.71 -15.64 -25.71
CA GLN A 605 0.98 -14.39 -25.57
C GLN A 605 0.99 -13.87 -24.12
N TYR A 606 1.00 -14.76 -23.12
CA TYR A 606 0.97 -14.38 -21.71
C TYR A 606 2.27 -13.67 -21.29
N GLU A 607 3.43 -14.27 -21.59
CA GLU A 607 4.74 -13.65 -21.29
C GLU A 607 4.96 -12.38 -22.10
N CYS A 608 4.48 -12.37 -23.36
CA CYS A 608 4.52 -11.18 -24.21
C CYS A 608 3.69 -10.01 -23.65
N ASN A 609 2.58 -10.31 -22.95
CA ASN A 609 1.75 -9.30 -22.27
C ASN A 609 2.31 -8.86 -20.90
N LEU A 610 3.21 -9.64 -20.28
CA LEU A 610 3.88 -9.32 -19.01
C LEU A 610 5.18 -8.53 -19.18
N SER A 611 5.63 -8.35 -20.42
CA SER A 611 6.88 -7.71 -20.80
C SER A 611 6.62 -6.36 -21.49
N SER A 612 7.66 -5.66 -21.96
CA SER A 612 7.50 -4.44 -22.77
C SER A 612 7.13 -4.73 -24.24
N CYS A 613 6.58 -5.91 -24.52
CA CYS A 613 6.40 -6.46 -25.85
C CYS A 613 4.94 -6.35 -26.33
N TYR A 614 4.66 -6.88 -27.52
CA TYR A 614 3.29 -7.00 -28.04
C TYR A 614 3.11 -8.29 -28.86
N TRP A 615 1.98 -8.96 -28.68
CA TRP A 615 1.68 -10.21 -29.37
C TRP A 615 0.96 -9.95 -30.70
N GLN A 616 1.62 -10.22 -31.81
CA GLN A 616 1.07 -10.00 -33.15
C GLN A 616 1.29 -11.22 -34.06
N ASN A 617 0.24 -11.65 -34.76
CA ASN A 617 0.27 -12.73 -35.76
C ASN A 617 0.83 -14.08 -35.25
N GLY A 618 0.78 -14.35 -33.95
CA GLY A 618 1.32 -15.58 -33.34
C GLY A 618 2.78 -15.48 -32.88
N PHE A 619 3.37 -14.29 -32.93
CA PHE A 619 4.72 -14.01 -32.46
C PHE A 619 4.72 -12.90 -31.42
N CYS A 620 5.64 -12.96 -30.47
CA CYS A 620 5.95 -11.81 -29.63
C CYS A 620 6.97 -10.91 -30.35
N ILE A 621 6.61 -9.65 -30.55
CA ILE A 621 7.46 -8.64 -31.17
C ILE A 621 7.74 -7.52 -30.17
N ASP A 622 8.86 -6.81 -30.36
CA ASP A 622 9.12 -5.57 -29.65
C ASP A 622 7.98 -4.59 -29.92
N ASN A 623 7.33 -4.11 -28.86
CA ASN A 623 6.23 -3.17 -28.99
C ASN A 623 6.80 -1.85 -29.51
N ASN A 624 6.56 -1.57 -30.79
CA ASN A 624 7.30 -0.57 -31.56
C ASN A 624 6.81 0.86 -31.25
N TYR A 625 7.03 1.25 -29.99
CA TYR A 625 6.77 2.55 -29.39
C TYR A 625 5.29 2.98 -29.41
N ASP A 626 4.33 2.11 -29.04
CA ASP A 626 3.04 2.64 -28.58
C ASP A 626 3.12 3.07 -27.10
N CYS A 627 3.72 4.24 -26.91
CA CYS A 627 3.70 4.95 -25.65
C CYS A 627 2.29 5.54 -25.36
N ASN A 628 1.47 5.81 -26.38
CA ASN A 628 0.34 6.75 -26.34
C ASN A 628 -0.81 6.40 -25.38
N GLN A 629 -0.91 5.14 -24.92
CA GLN A 629 -1.95 4.70 -23.96
C GLN A 629 -1.41 4.39 -22.55
N SER A 630 -0.15 4.74 -22.26
CA SER A 630 0.50 4.45 -20.98
C SER A 630 0.18 5.53 -19.94
N ASN A 631 -0.15 5.15 -18.70
CA ASN A 631 -0.20 6.11 -17.58
C ASN A 631 1.22 6.62 -17.24
N GLN A 632 1.36 7.65 -16.38
CA GLN A 632 2.68 8.23 -16.07
C GLN A 632 3.69 7.19 -15.58
N ILE A 633 3.29 6.24 -14.74
CA ILE A 633 4.18 5.18 -14.24
C ILE A 633 4.57 4.29 -15.41
N ASP A 634 3.63 3.59 -16.04
CA ASP A 634 3.87 2.68 -17.18
C ASP A 634 4.74 3.33 -18.28
N CYS A 635 4.57 4.64 -18.48
CA CYS A 635 5.37 5.45 -19.40
C CYS A 635 6.85 5.55 -19.03
N ILE A 636 7.16 5.80 -17.74
CA ILE A 636 8.53 5.86 -17.22
C ILE A 636 9.18 4.46 -17.25
N GLN A 637 8.35 3.43 -17.04
CA GLN A 637 8.78 2.02 -17.01
C GLN A 637 9.12 1.46 -18.39
N LYS A 638 8.36 1.82 -19.44
CA LYS A 638 8.62 1.40 -20.82
C LYS A 638 9.94 1.98 -21.35
N ALA A 639 10.81 1.11 -21.87
CA ALA A 639 12.01 1.51 -22.58
C ALA A 639 11.66 2.43 -23.78
N TYR A 640 12.46 3.48 -23.98
CA TYR A 640 12.25 4.51 -25.01
C TYR A 640 10.92 5.28 -24.94
N CYS A 641 10.15 5.19 -23.86
CA CYS A 641 9.07 6.14 -23.58
C CYS A 641 9.54 7.27 -22.65
N TYR A 642 8.83 8.41 -22.70
CA TYR A 642 8.96 9.49 -21.73
C TYR A 642 7.63 10.21 -21.48
N TRP A 643 7.43 10.66 -20.24
CA TRP A 643 6.28 11.47 -19.88
C TRP A 643 6.55 12.95 -20.16
N ILE A 644 5.76 13.57 -21.05
CA ILE A 644 5.74 15.03 -21.20
C ILE A 644 4.63 15.59 -20.32
N TYR A 645 4.96 16.56 -19.47
CA TYR A 645 3.95 17.42 -18.83
C TYR A 645 3.58 18.59 -19.77
N GLN A 646 2.31 18.72 -20.13
CA GLN A 646 1.76 19.81 -20.94
C GLN A 646 0.47 20.37 -20.31
N LYS A 647 0.57 21.60 -19.81
CA LYS A 647 -0.51 22.35 -19.14
C LYS A 647 -1.81 22.49 -19.95
N GLU A 648 -1.73 22.47 -21.28
CA GLU A 648 -2.87 22.71 -22.17
C GLU A 648 -3.70 21.44 -22.45
N LEU A 649 -3.22 20.26 -22.06
CA LEU A 649 -3.96 19.00 -22.21
C LEU A 649 -4.90 18.76 -21.02
N PRO A 650 -6.14 18.26 -21.22
CA PRO A 650 -7.08 17.95 -20.12
C PRO A 650 -6.54 16.94 -19.10
N TYR A 651 -5.59 16.11 -19.54
CA TYR A 651 -4.92 15.09 -18.73
C TYR A 651 -3.50 15.52 -18.32
N GLY A 652 -3.12 16.79 -18.52
CA GLY A 652 -1.90 17.49 -18.10
C GLY A 652 -0.54 16.89 -18.51
N GLY A 653 -0.52 15.70 -19.09
CA GLY A 653 0.64 15.09 -19.69
C GLY A 653 0.26 13.94 -20.61
N TYR A 654 1.25 13.45 -21.36
CA TYR A 654 1.09 12.32 -22.27
C TYR A 654 2.43 11.61 -22.49
N CYS A 655 2.35 10.31 -22.69
CA CYS A 655 3.50 9.47 -22.90
C CYS A 655 3.93 9.48 -24.37
N ASN A 656 5.21 9.77 -24.62
CA ASN A 656 5.77 10.00 -25.96
C ASN A 656 6.96 9.09 -26.24
N ASN A 657 7.28 8.93 -27.53
CA ASN A 657 8.35 8.08 -28.01
C ASN A 657 9.68 8.85 -28.04
N ILE A 658 10.71 8.34 -27.40
CA ILE A 658 12.09 8.83 -27.52
C ILE A 658 12.66 8.35 -28.87
N PRO A 659 13.07 9.23 -29.80
CA PRO A 659 13.73 8.80 -31.03
C PRO A 659 15.08 8.15 -30.69
N GLN A 660 15.23 6.85 -30.94
CA GLN A 660 16.41 6.06 -30.52
C GLN A 660 17.75 6.71 -30.86
N LEU A 661 17.87 7.26 -32.09
CA LEU A 661 19.08 7.89 -32.61
C LEU A 661 19.46 9.22 -31.93
N GLN A 662 18.72 9.68 -30.92
CA GLN A 662 18.94 10.98 -30.29
C GLN A 662 18.91 10.99 -28.74
N ILE A 663 18.95 9.85 -28.02
CA ILE A 663 18.80 9.81 -26.54
C ILE A 663 19.55 10.95 -25.81
N GLN A 664 20.83 11.16 -26.10
CA GLN A 664 21.63 12.25 -25.51
C GLN A 664 21.07 13.65 -25.82
N GLN A 665 20.86 13.97 -27.10
CA GLN A 665 20.26 15.24 -27.54
C GLN A 665 18.80 15.41 -27.09
N PHE A 666 18.15 14.30 -26.74
CA PHE A 666 16.78 14.25 -26.28
C PHE A 666 16.70 14.51 -24.77
N CYS A 667 17.56 13.89 -23.95
CA CYS A 667 17.61 14.12 -22.51
C CYS A 667 17.81 15.62 -22.19
N THR A 668 18.67 16.32 -22.95
CA THR A 668 18.89 17.78 -22.78
C THR A 668 17.67 18.67 -23.04
N ARG A 669 16.57 18.12 -23.60
CA ARG A 669 15.28 18.82 -23.76
C ARG A 669 14.38 18.67 -22.54
N LEU A 670 14.58 17.62 -21.74
CA LEU A 670 13.87 17.39 -20.49
C LEU A 670 14.48 18.24 -19.37
N LYS A 671 13.65 18.63 -18.41
CA LYS A 671 14.04 19.50 -17.29
C LYS A 671 13.73 18.85 -15.95
N GLY A 672 14.69 18.91 -15.05
CA GLY A 672 14.59 18.38 -13.70
C GLY A 672 15.79 18.82 -12.89
N SER A 673 15.58 19.30 -11.67
CA SER A 673 16.61 19.87 -10.78
C SER A 673 17.45 18.84 -10.03
N ASN A 674 17.05 17.58 -10.08
CA ASN A 674 17.71 16.45 -9.45
C ASN A 674 17.41 15.18 -10.24
N SER A 675 18.20 14.12 -10.02
CA SER A 675 18.03 12.82 -10.69
C SER A 675 16.59 12.31 -10.64
N LEU A 676 15.90 12.40 -9.48
CA LEU A 676 14.54 11.87 -9.34
C LEU A 676 13.51 12.58 -10.25
N GLU A 677 13.68 13.87 -10.52
CA GLU A 677 12.84 14.61 -11.47
C GLU A 677 13.05 14.17 -12.92
N CYS A 678 14.27 13.81 -13.30
CA CYS A 678 14.56 13.31 -14.65
C CYS A 678 14.15 11.83 -14.81
N LEU A 679 14.36 11.01 -13.77
CA LEU A 679 13.83 9.65 -13.65
C LEU A 679 12.29 9.62 -13.71
N SER A 680 11.61 10.61 -13.14
CA SER A 680 10.14 10.76 -13.24
C SER A 680 9.62 11.20 -14.61
N GLN A 681 10.52 11.38 -15.59
CA GLN A 681 10.18 11.59 -17.00
C GLN A 681 10.59 10.38 -17.85
N THR A 682 11.79 9.81 -17.64
CA THR A 682 12.21 8.53 -18.27
C THR A 682 13.43 7.90 -17.56
N THR A 683 13.48 6.57 -17.53
CA THR A 683 14.61 5.77 -17.01
C THR A 683 15.88 5.83 -17.86
N LEU A 684 15.81 6.41 -19.07
CA LEU A 684 16.97 6.63 -19.94
C LEU A 684 17.77 7.90 -19.60
N CYS A 685 17.18 8.87 -18.91
CA CYS A 685 17.80 10.16 -18.58
C CYS A 685 17.95 10.35 -17.05
N PRO A 686 18.72 9.51 -16.32
CA PRO A 686 18.69 9.51 -14.85
C PRO A 686 19.51 10.61 -14.18
N VAL A 687 20.19 11.46 -14.95
CA VAL A 687 21.09 12.50 -14.45
C VAL A 687 20.43 13.87 -14.59
N SER A 688 20.71 14.77 -13.65
CA SER A 688 20.42 16.21 -13.76
C SER A 688 21.73 16.98 -13.62
N ILE A 689 21.96 17.94 -14.52
CA ILE A 689 23.03 18.94 -14.44
C ILE A 689 22.38 20.30 -14.70
N ASP A 690 22.52 21.24 -13.76
CA ASP A 690 22.00 22.62 -13.85
C ASP A 690 20.50 22.73 -14.21
N GLY A 691 19.69 21.76 -13.78
CA GLY A 691 18.24 21.70 -14.06
C GLY A 691 17.86 21.07 -15.41
N ILE A 692 18.85 20.62 -16.18
CA ILE A 692 18.70 19.93 -17.47
C ILE A 692 18.98 18.44 -17.28
N CYS A 693 18.12 17.58 -17.82
CA CYS A 693 18.32 16.15 -17.73
C CYS A 693 19.40 15.65 -18.70
N GLN A 694 20.11 14.59 -18.32
CA GLN A 694 21.20 13.99 -19.08
C GLN A 694 21.09 12.46 -19.06
N ASP A 695 21.68 11.82 -20.08
CA ASP A 695 21.74 10.36 -20.17
C ASP A 695 22.77 9.75 -19.18
N ARG A 696 22.88 8.41 -19.18
CA ARG A 696 23.76 7.65 -18.27
C ARG A 696 25.26 7.97 -18.42
N THR A 697 25.73 8.48 -19.56
CA THR A 697 27.14 8.86 -19.76
C THR A 697 27.59 10.05 -18.92
N TYR A 698 26.64 10.89 -18.47
CA TYR A 698 26.89 12.02 -17.57
C TYR A 698 26.76 11.66 -16.09
N LEU A 699 26.63 10.37 -15.74
CA LEU A 699 26.65 9.95 -14.34
C LEU A 699 27.93 10.43 -13.67
N GLN A 700 27.78 11.15 -12.57
CA GLN A 700 28.88 11.50 -11.66
C GLN A 700 29.11 10.37 -10.67
N THR A 701 30.34 10.18 -10.19
CA THR A 701 30.58 9.26 -9.06
C THR A 701 29.76 9.69 -7.84
N CYS A 702 29.29 8.76 -7.01
CA CYS A 702 28.57 9.12 -5.78
C CYS A 702 29.44 10.04 -4.91
N GLN A 703 30.74 9.78 -4.81
CA GLN A 703 31.68 10.61 -4.03
C GLN A 703 31.78 12.06 -4.51
N SER A 704 31.61 12.32 -5.82
CA SER A 704 31.63 13.69 -6.36
C SER A 704 30.39 14.55 -6.04
N LYS A 705 29.31 13.95 -5.52
CA LYS A 705 28.08 14.68 -5.20
C LYS A 705 28.18 15.34 -3.82
N ASN A 706 28.48 16.63 -3.80
CA ASN A 706 28.82 17.39 -2.60
C ASN A 706 27.63 17.88 -1.75
N SER A 707 26.38 17.62 -2.15
CA SER A 707 25.18 18.02 -1.40
C SER A 707 24.18 16.88 -1.23
N ILE A 708 23.40 16.94 -0.16
CA ILE A 708 22.33 15.96 0.11
C ILE A 708 21.25 15.99 -0.98
N GLN A 709 20.93 17.15 -1.57
CA GLN A 709 19.95 17.27 -2.65
C GLN A 709 20.43 16.63 -3.97
N LEU A 710 21.74 16.66 -4.26
CA LEU A 710 22.32 15.94 -5.40
C LEU A 710 22.45 14.43 -5.13
N CYS A 711 22.67 14.05 -3.86
CA CYS A 711 22.96 12.69 -3.47
C CYS A 711 21.71 11.81 -3.26
N ALA A 712 20.70 12.31 -2.52
CA ALA A 712 19.59 11.51 -2.01
C ALA A 712 18.71 10.96 -3.15
N ASN A 713 18.48 9.65 -3.15
CA ASN A 713 17.75 8.92 -4.20
C ASN A 713 18.28 9.19 -5.62
N SER A 714 19.60 9.35 -5.74
CA SER A 714 20.29 9.52 -7.02
C SER A 714 21.11 8.29 -7.38
N ILE A 715 21.41 8.15 -8.67
CA ILE A 715 22.31 7.13 -9.21
C ILE A 715 23.63 7.82 -9.58
N GLY A 716 24.76 7.19 -9.28
CA GLY A 716 26.10 7.56 -9.72
C GLY A 716 26.71 6.51 -10.63
N GLN A 717 27.97 6.69 -11.03
CA GLN A 717 28.67 5.71 -11.90
C GLN A 717 28.78 4.32 -11.25
N GLU A 718 28.89 4.28 -9.93
CA GLU A 718 29.10 3.05 -9.16
C GLU A 718 27.78 2.36 -8.73
N GLY A 719 26.62 2.96 -9.04
CA GLY A 719 25.30 2.49 -8.61
C GLY A 719 24.53 3.51 -7.77
N TYR A 720 23.73 3.07 -6.81
CA TYR A 720 22.89 3.96 -5.99
C TYR A 720 23.70 4.76 -4.98
N CYS A 721 23.33 6.03 -4.80
CA CYS A 721 23.97 6.92 -3.83
C CYS A 721 23.09 7.15 -2.59
N THR A 722 23.71 7.16 -1.41
CA THR A 722 23.10 7.54 -0.13
C THR A 722 23.97 8.58 0.58
N TYR A 723 23.35 9.53 1.28
CA TYR A 723 24.05 10.63 1.95
C TYR A 723 24.30 10.27 3.41
N GLN A 724 25.55 9.96 3.76
CA GLN A 724 25.95 9.48 5.08
C GLN A 724 27.22 10.18 5.56
N ASN A 725 27.29 10.48 6.86
CA ASN A 725 28.44 11.12 7.49
C ASN A 725 28.91 12.40 6.79
N GLN A 726 27.95 13.26 6.38
CA GLN A 726 28.18 14.50 5.63
C GLN A 726 28.82 14.31 4.23
N SER A 727 28.76 13.09 3.67
CA SER A 727 29.32 12.73 2.38
C SER A 727 28.31 11.93 1.56
N CYS A 728 28.42 11.98 0.23
CA CYS A 728 27.66 11.09 -0.63
C CYS A 728 28.47 9.81 -0.89
N GLN A 729 27.85 8.65 -0.68
CA GLN A 729 28.49 7.35 -0.70
C GLN A 729 27.69 6.36 -1.54
N ILE A 730 28.36 5.38 -2.14
CA ILE A 730 27.68 4.23 -2.77
C ILE A 730 26.93 3.42 -1.70
N LEU A 731 25.70 3.05 -2.04
CA LEU A 731 24.80 2.18 -1.28
C LEU A 731 25.17 0.71 -1.55
N THR A 732 26.19 0.21 -0.85
CA THR A 732 26.76 -1.14 -1.08
C THR A 732 25.91 -2.28 -0.53
N ASN A 733 25.13 -2.02 0.52
CA ASN A 733 24.35 -3.02 1.25
C ASN A 733 23.14 -2.40 1.96
N CYS A 734 22.12 -3.22 2.24
CA CYS A 734 20.85 -2.77 2.81
C CYS A 734 20.97 -2.12 4.20
N THR A 735 21.99 -2.43 5.01
CA THR A 735 22.14 -1.84 6.37
C THR A 735 22.46 -0.34 6.34
N GLN A 736 22.84 0.18 5.18
CA GLN A 736 22.97 1.62 4.95
C GLN A 736 21.60 2.32 4.82
N LEU A 737 20.49 1.62 4.54
CA LEU A 737 19.15 2.18 4.52
C LEU A 737 18.63 2.34 5.96
N LYS A 738 18.32 3.58 6.36
CA LYS A 738 18.05 3.97 7.75
C LYS A 738 16.57 4.24 8.05
N THR A 739 15.70 4.14 7.06
CA THR A 739 14.25 4.18 7.26
C THR A 739 13.55 3.01 6.57
N ILE A 740 12.35 2.71 7.06
CA ILE A 740 11.48 1.66 6.50
C ILE A 740 11.08 1.96 5.04
N SER A 741 10.85 3.23 4.69
CA SER A 741 10.54 3.65 3.32
C SER A 741 11.78 3.58 2.40
N GLU A 742 12.96 3.99 2.87
CA GLU A 742 14.23 3.72 2.17
C GLU A 742 14.42 2.23 1.89
N CYS A 743 14.08 1.36 2.85
CA CYS A 743 14.20 -0.09 2.71
C CYS A 743 13.22 -0.65 1.66
N PHE A 744 11.96 -0.20 1.66
CA PHE A 744 10.94 -0.62 0.70
C PHE A 744 11.16 -0.14 -0.74
N LEU A 745 12.00 0.88 -1.00
CA LEU A 745 12.45 1.21 -2.37
C LEU A 745 13.17 0.03 -3.05
N PHE A 746 13.71 -0.89 -2.25
CA PHE A 746 14.49 -2.04 -2.68
C PHE A 746 13.85 -3.36 -2.23
N ASP A 747 12.52 -3.50 -2.23
CA ASP A 747 11.81 -4.69 -1.70
C ASP A 747 12.11 -6.05 -2.37
N LYS A 748 12.87 -6.08 -3.48
CA LYS A 748 13.47 -7.27 -4.10
C LYS A 748 14.95 -7.49 -3.78
N ILE A 749 15.55 -6.65 -2.93
CA ILE A 749 16.97 -6.69 -2.55
C ILE A 749 17.14 -6.61 -1.02
N CYS A 750 16.21 -5.92 -0.35
CA CYS A 750 16.28 -5.57 1.06
C CYS A 750 14.94 -5.85 1.76
N VAL A 751 15.01 -6.13 3.07
CA VAL A 751 13.84 -6.34 3.94
C VAL A 751 14.02 -5.58 5.24
N TRP A 752 12.94 -4.95 5.73
CA TRP A 752 12.97 -4.20 6.99
C TRP A 752 12.75 -5.14 8.17
N ASN A 753 13.79 -5.37 8.96
CA ASN A 753 13.73 -6.11 10.20
C ASN A 753 13.38 -5.15 11.34
N ALA A 754 12.07 -4.94 11.57
CA ALA A 754 11.59 -3.99 12.58
C ALA A 754 11.94 -4.41 14.03
N SER A 755 12.17 -5.70 14.30
CA SER A 755 12.73 -6.19 15.58
C SER A 755 14.12 -5.60 15.88
N SER A 756 14.89 -5.27 14.83
CA SER A 756 16.20 -4.61 14.92
C SER A 756 16.17 -3.10 14.62
N GLY A 757 15.03 -2.56 14.22
CA GLY A 757 14.91 -1.19 13.69
C GLY A 757 15.81 -0.91 12.47
N SER A 758 16.13 -1.94 11.67
CA SER A 758 17.13 -1.83 10.59
C SER A 758 16.75 -2.60 9.32
N CYS A 759 17.33 -2.18 8.20
CA CYS A 759 17.16 -2.81 6.90
C CYS A 759 18.26 -3.86 6.65
N SER A 760 17.91 -5.07 6.27
CA SER A 760 18.83 -6.18 5.99
C SER A 760 18.72 -6.67 4.56
N GLN A 761 19.72 -7.40 4.06
CA GLN A 761 19.64 -8.06 2.75
C GLN A 761 18.45 -9.05 2.74
N LEU A 762 17.67 -9.02 1.67
CA LEU A 762 16.60 -9.98 1.42
C LEU A 762 17.23 -11.31 0.95
N PHE A 763 16.74 -12.41 1.49
CA PHE A 763 17.04 -13.77 1.02
C PHE A 763 15.73 -14.44 0.58
N CYS A 764 15.79 -15.54 -0.18
CA CYS A 764 14.56 -16.26 -0.53
C CYS A 764 13.78 -16.69 0.73
N SER A 765 14.47 -17.14 1.77
CA SER A 765 13.89 -17.46 3.09
C SER A 765 13.33 -16.28 3.88
N SER A 766 13.41 -15.05 3.36
CA SER A 766 12.72 -13.87 3.92
C SER A 766 11.28 -13.73 3.39
N TYR A 767 10.90 -14.42 2.32
CA TYR A 767 9.52 -14.44 1.83
C TYR A 767 8.66 -15.43 2.63
N THR A 768 7.59 -14.92 3.24
CA THR A 768 6.67 -15.66 4.12
C THR A 768 5.41 -16.16 3.41
N THR A 769 5.23 -15.88 2.12
CA THR A 769 4.07 -16.32 1.33
C THR A 769 4.49 -16.87 -0.03
N GLN A 770 3.69 -17.79 -0.58
CA GLN A 770 3.90 -18.35 -1.92
C GLN A 770 3.91 -17.25 -3.00
N ASP A 771 2.93 -16.34 -2.99
CA ASP A 771 2.78 -15.25 -3.95
C ASP A 771 3.97 -14.27 -3.97
N SER A 772 4.70 -14.11 -2.85
CA SER A 772 5.89 -13.25 -2.79
C SER A 772 7.17 -13.95 -3.22
N CYS A 773 7.19 -15.30 -3.18
CA CYS A 773 8.33 -16.19 -3.44
C CYS A 773 8.71 -16.26 -4.93
N THR A 774 9.25 -15.15 -5.42
CA THR A 774 9.55 -14.92 -6.84
C THR A 774 11.05 -15.02 -7.11
N TYR A 775 11.75 -13.89 -6.97
CA TYR A 775 13.20 -13.76 -7.08
C TYR A 775 13.68 -12.63 -6.17
N ILE A 776 14.99 -12.55 -5.99
CA ILE A 776 15.69 -11.47 -5.28
C ILE A 776 16.88 -10.98 -6.13
N PHE A 777 17.35 -9.75 -5.97
CA PHE A 777 18.67 -9.32 -6.44
C PHE A 777 19.73 -9.63 -5.38
N GLN A 778 20.90 -10.11 -5.80
CA GLN A 778 21.97 -10.49 -4.87
C GLN A 778 22.75 -9.29 -4.29
N ASN A 779 22.65 -8.11 -4.91
CA ASN A 779 23.23 -6.86 -4.39
C ASN A 779 22.49 -5.65 -4.97
N ILE A 780 22.50 -4.53 -4.24
CA ILE A 780 21.86 -3.26 -4.62
C ILE A 780 22.38 -2.70 -5.95
N ASN A 781 23.63 -2.98 -6.33
CA ASN A 781 24.25 -2.47 -7.55
C ASN A 781 24.61 -3.57 -8.55
N LYS A 782 24.01 -4.77 -8.43
CA LYS A 782 24.18 -5.86 -9.41
C LYS A 782 22.84 -6.31 -9.95
N SER A 783 22.76 -6.45 -11.28
CA SER A 783 21.61 -7.02 -11.98
C SER A 783 21.55 -8.56 -11.93
N ASN A 784 22.43 -9.21 -11.16
CA ASN A 784 22.35 -10.63 -10.87
C ASN A 784 21.18 -10.90 -9.91
N ILE A 785 20.19 -11.64 -10.40
CA ILE A 785 19.10 -12.16 -9.57
C ILE A 785 19.40 -13.58 -9.08
N GLN A 786 18.67 -13.98 -8.05
CA GLN A 786 18.58 -15.34 -7.53
C GLN A 786 17.09 -15.69 -7.44
N ILE A 787 16.69 -16.73 -8.16
CA ILE A 787 15.29 -17.15 -8.25
C ILE A 787 14.93 -17.97 -7.01
N CYS A 788 13.67 -17.86 -6.58
CA CYS A 788 13.15 -18.51 -5.40
C CYS A 788 12.00 -19.46 -5.74
N VAL A 789 11.86 -20.53 -4.95
CA VAL A 789 10.80 -21.53 -5.08
C VAL A 789 10.14 -21.78 -3.72
N TRP A 790 8.81 -21.85 -3.71
CA TRP A 790 8.02 -22.08 -2.50
C TRP A 790 8.02 -23.57 -2.17
N ASN A 791 8.71 -23.95 -1.09
CA ASN A 791 8.78 -25.34 -0.67
C ASN A 791 7.51 -25.70 0.12
N THR A 792 6.54 -26.32 -0.57
CA THR A 792 5.23 -26.72 -0.04
C THR A 792 5.28 -27.74 1.11
N THR A 793 6.42 -28.40 1.33
CA THR A 793 6.61 -29.33 2.45
C THR A 793 7.03 -28.61 3.73
N THR A 794 7.70 -27.46 3.61
CA THR A 794 8.20 -26.66 4.76
C THR A 794 7.42 -25.38 4.99
N ASN A 795 6.57 -24.96 4.03
CA ASN A 795 5.93 -23.63 3.99
C ASN A 795 6.93 -22.48 4.12
N LEU A 796 8.11 -22.65 3.52
CA LEU A 796 9.16 -21.65 3.42
C LEU A 796 9.53 -21.42 1.96
N CYS A 797 9.79 -20.17 1.62
CA CYS A 797 10.43 -19.83 0.37
C CYS A 797 11.93 -20.18 0.44
N THR A 798 12.47 -20.80 -0.61
CA THR A 798 13.85 -21.29 -0.67
C THR A 798 14.52 -20.84 -1.96
N THR A 799 15.86 -20.85 -2.01
CA THR A 799 16.57 -20.64 -3.28
C THR A 799 16.17 -21.75 -4.25
N ALA A 800 15.71 -21.38 -5.44
CA ALA A 800 15.44 -22.35 -6.49
C ALA A 800 16.77 -22.99 -6.91
N THR A 801 16.95 -24.27 -6.57
CA THR A 801 18.04 -25.08 -7.15
C THR A 801 17.76 -25.40 -8.61
N TYR A 802 16.47 -25.51 -8.97
CA TYR A 802 15.96 -25.80 -10.31
C TYR A 802 14.78 -24.87 -10.60
N ILE A 803 14.67 -24.38 -11.83
CA ILE A 803 13.63 -23.42 -12.25
C ILE A 803 12.50 -24.11 -13.04
N ILE A 804 12.70 -25.40 -13.36
CA ILE A 804 11.85 -26.26 -14.17
C ILE A 804 10.45 -26.48 -13.56
N GLU A 805 10.30 -26.39 -12.24
CA GLU A 805 9.05 -26.63 -11.51
C GLU A 805 8.04 -25.45 -11.57
N LYS A 806 8.43 -24.32 -12.19
CA LYS A 806 7.54 -23.17 -12.38
C LYS A 806 6.49 -23.48 -13.46
N SER A 807 5.26 -23.02 -13.27
CA SER A 807 4.25 -23.09 -14.33
C SER A 807 4.61 -22.17 -15.51
N PHE A 808 3.94 -22.40 -16.65
CA PHE A 808 3.93 -21.48 -17.79
C PHE A 808 3.69 -20.01 -17.39
N GLN A 809 2.79 -19.76 -16.42
CA GLN A 809 2.50 -18.41 -15.94
C GLN A 809 3.60 -17.87 -15.01
N ASP A 810 4.13 -18.73 -14.13
CA ASP A 810 5.16 -18.34 -13.17
C ASP A 810 6.54 -18.11 -13.82
N CYS A 811 6.83 -18.73 -14.97
CA CYS A 811 8.17 -18.79 -15.52
C CYS A 811 8.78 -17.39 -15.77
N TYR A 812 8.14 -16.56 -16.59
CA TYR A 812 8.61 -15.20 -16.86
C TYR A 812 8.45 -14.28 -15.64
N GLN A 813 7.28 -14.28 -15.01
CA GLN A 813 6.97 -13.35 -13.91
C GLN A 813 7.86 -13.58 -12.67
N THR A 814 8.05 -14.83 -12.27
CA THR A 814 8.81 -15.17 -11.06
C THR A 814 10.32 -15.24 -11.29
N SER A 815 10.79 -15.17 -12.54
CA SER A 815 12.21 -15.03 -12.90
C SER A 815 12.65 -13.59 -13.21
N GLY A 816 11.78 -12.59 -12.99
CA GLY A 816 12.07 -11.20 -13.36
C GLY A 816 12.27 -11.00 -14.87
N GLY A 817 11.75 -11.91 -15.68
CA GLY A 817 11.91 -11.94 -17.13
C GLY A 817 13.28 -12.37 -17.63
N THR A 818 14.06 -13.13 -16.85
CA THR A 818 15.34 -13.73 -17.28
C THR A 818 15.21 -15.18 -17.77
N TYR A 819 14.02 -15.76 -17.63
CA TYR A 819 13.63 -17.07 -18.16
C TYR A 819 12.29 -16.95 -18.89
N HIS A 820 12.06 -17.83 -19.87
CA HIS A 820 10.83 -17.92 -20.65
C HIS A 820 10.35 -19.38 -20.77
N TRP A 821 9.10 -19.58 -21.12
CA TRP A 821 8.50 -20.89 -21.35
C TRP A 821 8.93 -21.44 -22.73
N SER A 822 9.45 -22.67 -22.73
CA SER A 822 9.97 -23.36 -23.92
C SER A 822 8.87 -24.05 -24.75
N ASN A 823 7.69 -23.44 -24.87
CA ASN A 823 6.62 -23.93 -25.74
C ASN A 823 5.52 -22.89 -25.99
N THR A 824 4.70 -23.11 -27.02
CA THR A 824 3.42 -22.42 -27.19
C THR A 824 2.28 -23.05 -26.39
N LEU A 825 2.45 -24.31 -25.93
CA LEU A 825 1.47 -25.05 -25.14
C LEU A 825 1.73 -24.93 -23.63
N GLU A 826 0.69 -24.55 -22.87
CA GLU A 826 0.74 -24.35 -21.42
C GLU A 826 1.13 -25.61 -20.63
N THR A 827 0.86 -26.80 -21.18
CA THR A 827 0.99 -28.11 -20.50
C THR A 827 2.22 -28.92 -20.88
N ILE A 828 3.01 -28.47 -21.87
CA ILE A 828 4.16 -29.22 -22.40
C ILE A 828 5.32 -28.24 -22.64
N GLY A 829 6.02 -27.85 -21.58
CA GLY A 829 7.18 -26.96 -21.67
C GLY A 829 8.04 -27.00 -20.42
N THR A 830 9.12 -26.23 -20.44
CA THR A 830 10.03 -26.01 -19.31
C THR A 830 10.41 -24.54 -19.24
N CYS A 831 10.83 -24.08 -18.06
CA CYS A 831 11.27 -22.70 -17.88
C CYS A 831 12.78 -22.58 -18.20
N VAL A 832 13.12 -21.89 -19.28
CA VAL A 832 14.45 -21.86 -19.92
C VAL A 832 15.06 -20.48 -19.84
N SER A 833 16.36 -20.38 -19.57
CA SER A 833 16.99 -19.06 -19.42
C SER A 833 17.14 -18.34 -20.76
N CYS A 834 16.73 -17.08 -20.78
CA CYS A 834 17.04 -16.16 -21.87
C CYS A 834 18.55 -15.84 -21.95
N SER A 835 19.30 -16.19 -20.89
CA SER A 835 20.77 -16.22 -20.79
C SER A 835 21.46 -17.36 -21.53
N LEU A 836 20.78 -18.18 -22.34
CA LEU A 836 21.43 -19.27 -23.08
C LEU A 836 22.44 -18.69 -24.08
N ASN A 837 23.70 -18.54 -23.64
CA ASN A 837 24.84 -18.06 -24.42
C ASN A 837 25.02 -18.97 -25.65
N LYS A 838 24.45 -18.52 -26.78
CA LYS A 838 24.46 -19.23 -28.06
C LYS A 838 25.86 -19.35 -28.69
N ILE A 839 26.82 -18.64 -28.10
CA ILE A 839 28.25 -18.72 -28.41
C ILE A 839 28.96 -19.25 -27.18
N GLN A 840 29.00 -20.57 -27.02
CA GLN A 840 29.87 -21.21 -26.03
C GLN A 840 31.32 -21.12 -26.51
N PRO A 841 32.29 -20.72 -25.66
CA PRO A 841 33.69 -20.73 -26.05
C PRO A 841 34.17 -22.16 -26.31
N LYS A 842 34.89 -22.33 -27.43
CA LYS A 842 35.28 -23.65 -27.96
C LYS A 842 36.26 -24.44 -27.09
N HIS A 843 36.85 -23.78 -26.09
CA HIS A 843 37.95 -24.28 -25.25
C HIS A 843 37.76 -23.87 -23.78
N THR A 844 36.69 -24.37 -23.15
CA THR A 844 36.59 -24.36 -21.69
C THR A 844 37.62 -25.31 -21.06
N CYS A 845 38.00 -25.02 -19.82
CA CYS A 845 38.96 -25.82 -19.06
C CYS A 845 38.42 -27.22 -18.76
N SER A 846 39.24 -28.25 -18.97
CA SER A 846 38.88 -29.59 -18.51
C SER A 846 38.88 -29.64 -16.98
N CYS A 847 37.94 -30.36 -16.36
CA CYS A 847 37.89 -30.47 -14.90
C CYS A 847 39.23 -30.94 -14.30
N THR A 848 39.94 -31.83 -14.98
CA THR A 848 41.28 -32.31 -14.60
C THR A 848 42.39 -31.26 -14.60
N GLU A 849 42.17 -30.10 -15.23
CA GLU A 849 43.08 -28.95 -15.15
C GLU A 849 42.80 -28.05 -13.94
N LEU A 850 41.58 -28.08 -13.39
CA LEU A 850 41.16 -27.13 -12.35
C LEU A 850 41.81 -27.44 -11.00
N ASN A 851 42.25 -26.39 -10.31
CA ASN A 851 42.65 -26.46 -8.92
C ASN A 851 41.42 -26.61 -8.00
N LYS A 852 41.63 -26.84 -6.70
CA LYS A 852 40.54 -27.11 -5.75
C LYS A 852 39.47 -26.00 -5.74
N PHE A 853 39.89 -24.74 -5.71
CA PHE A 853 38.98 -23.60 -5.63
C PHE A 853 38.22 -23.40 -6.95
N GLU A 854 38.93 -23.45 -8.08
CA GLU A 854 38.32 -23.43 -9.43
C GLU A 854 37.25 -24.51 -9.58
N CYS A 855 37.51 -25.72 -9.07
CA CYS A 855 36.56 -26.82 -9.08
C CYS A 855 35.30 -26.59 -8.22
N GLU A 856 35.43 -25.80 -7.15
CA GLU A 856 34.30 -25.49 -6.26
C GLU A 856 33.38 -24.41 -6.83
N ILE A 857 33.92 -23.51 -7.68
CA ILE A 857 33.17 -22.49 -8.43
C ILE A 857 32.73 -22.94 -9.83
N SER A 858 33.36 -23.96 -10.43
CA SER A 858 32.95 -24.59 -11.71
C SER A 858 31.74 -25.52 -11.58
N LYS A 859 30.92 -25.38 -10.53
CA LYS A 859 29.75 -26.23 -10.33
C LYS A 859 28.59 -25.75 -11.23
N PRO A 860 27.81 -26.66 -11.81
CA PRO A 860 27.84 -28.12 -11.61
C PRO A 860 28.71 -28.88 -12.64
N VAL A 861 29.45 -28.23 -13.53
CA VAL A 861 30.25 -28.91 -14.58
C VAL A 861 31.28 -29.88 -13.98
N CYS A 862 31.93 -29.49 -12.88
CA CYS A 862 32.88 -30.31 -12.17
C CYS A 862 32.54 -30.44 -10.68
N LYS A 863 33.11 -31.47 -10.04
CA LYS A 863 33.14 -31.66 -8.59
C LYS A 863 34.51 -32.15 -8.13
N LEU A 864 34.80 -31.97 -6.85
CA LEU A 864 35.90 -32.68 -6.19
C LEU A 864 35.50 -34.13 -5.94
N ASN A 865 36.38 -35.07 -6.25
CA ASN A 865 36.28 -36.45 -5.78
C ASN A 865 36.83 -36.58 -4.35
N GLU A 866 36.70 -37.76 -3.75
CA GLU A 866 37.18 -38.08 -2.39
C GLU A 866 38.70 -37.86 -2.22
N SER A 867 39.47 -37.89 -3.32
CA SER A 867 40.91 -37.60 -3.35
C SER A 867 41.25 -36.11 -3.51
N ASN A 868 40.27 -35.20 -3.39
CA ASN A 868 40.37 -33.76 -3.68
C ASN A 868 40.86 -33.44 -5.12
N GLN A 869 40.74 -34.37 -6.07
CA GLN A 869 40.97 -34.10 -7.48
C GLN A 869 39.68 -33.59 -8.12
N CYS A 870 39.78 -32.61 -9.01
CA CYS A 870 38.64 -32.14 -9.76
C CYS A 870 38.30 -33.09 -10.91
N VAL A 871 37.03 -33.51 -10.98
CA VAL A 871 36.52 -34.46 -11.98
C VAL A 871 35.22 -33.93 -12.59
N LYS A 872 34.92 -34.33 -13.83
CA LYS A 872 33.66 -33.99 -14.50
C LYS A 872 32.48 -34.63 -13.78
N LEU A 873 31.44 -33.85 -13.53
CA LEU A 873 30.19 -34.36 -12.95
C LEU A 873 29.53 -35.32 -13.97
N GLN A 874 29.03 -36.47 -13.53
CA GLN A 874 28.33 -37.37 -14.45
C GLN A 874 26.97 -36.79 -14.82
N CYS A 875 26.45 -37.04 -16.03
CA CYS A 875 25.16 -36.49 -16.45
C CYS A 875 24.06 -36.80 -15.42
N SER A 876 23.97 -38.04 -14.91
CA SER A 876 23.01 -38.47 -13.88
C SER A 876 23.15 -37.77 -12.51
N GLU A 877 24.19 -36.96 -12.31
CA GLU A 877 24.42 -36.17 -11.11
C GLU A 877 24.15 -34.67 -11.33
N ILE A 878 23.95 -34.24 -12.59
CA ILE A 878 23.47 -32.89 -12.94
C ILE A 878 21.94 -32.88 -12.79
N LEU A 879 21.42 -32.09 -11.85
CA LEU A 879 19.99 -32.05 -11.54
C LEU A 879 19.25 -30.86 -12.17
N ASP A 880 19.95 -30.01 -12.92
CA ASP A 880 19.43 -28.81 -13.58
C ASP A 880 19.49 -28.93 -15.12
N SER A 881 18.44 -28.49 -15.81
CA SER A 881 18.31 -28.61 -17.27
C SER A 881 19.21 -27.66 -18.05
N VAL A 882 19.47 -26.45 -17.56
CA VAL A 882 20.31 -25.46 -18.25
C VAL A 882 21.76 -25.92 -18.24
N TYR A 883 22.26 -26.34 -17.07
CA TYR A 883 23.61 -26.89 -17.00
C TYR A 883 23.76 -28.26 -17.66
N CYS A 884 22.72 -29.10 -17.62
CA CYS A 884 22.73 -30.39 -18.32
C CYS A 884 22.83 -30.21 -19.84
N SER A 885 21.98 -29.36 -20.40
CA SER A 885 21.95 -29.11 -21.84
C SER A 885 23.23 -28.46 -22.36
N GLN A 886 23.91 -27.65 -21.55
CA GLN A 886 25.23 -27.09 -21.86
C GLN A 886 26.38 -28.12 -21.92
N GLN A 887 26.17 -29.39 -21.54
CA GLN A 887 27.20 -30.43 -21.68
C GLN A 887 27.06 -31.19 -23.01
N ASN A 888 28.10 -31.16 -23.85
CA ASN A 888 28.21 -31.91 -25.12
C ASN A 888 28.05 -33.45 -25.01
N GLU A 889 28.07 -34.00 -23.80
CA GLU A 889 27.90 -35.43 -23.51
C GLU A 889 26.57 -35.75 -22.80
N CYS A 890 25.72 -34.75 -22.53
CA CYS A 890 24.48 -34.93 -21.79
C CYS A 890 23.25 -34.37 -22.53
N MET A 891 22.08 -34.82 -22.12
CA MET A 891 20.80 -34.25 -22.52
C MET A 891 19.79 -34.29 -21.37
N TRP A 892 18.97 -33.25 -21.26
CA TRP A 892 17.83 -33.23 -20.36
C TRP A 892 16.66 -33.95 -21.02
N ASN A 893 16.22 -35.06 -20.45
CA ASN A 893 15.11 -35.87 -20.97
C ASN A 893 14.28 -36.45 -19.81
N LEU A 894 12.95 -36.42 -19.93
CA LEU A 894 12.00 -36.88 -18.89
C LEU A 894 12.30 -36.35 -17.46
N ASN A 895 12.67 -35.07 -17.36
CA ASN A 895 13.07 -34.40 -16.11
C ASN A 895 14.29 -35.02 -15.39
N GLN A 896 15.20 -35.62 -16.16
CA GLN A 896 16.51 -36.09 -15.68
C GLN A 896 17.60 -35.70 -16.67
N CYS A 897 18.80 -35.42 -16.18
CA CYS A 897 19.97 -35.33 -17.04
C CYS A 897 20.53 -36.72 -17.29
N VAL A 898 20.59 -37.12 -18.56
CA VAL A 898 21.10 -38.41 -19.01
C VAL A 898 22.25 -38.22 -19.99
N VAL A 899 23.02 -39.28 -20.25
CA VAL A 899 24.05 -39.24 -21.29
C VAL A 899 23.40 -39.03 -22.66
N PHE A 900 23.96 -38.14 -23.47
CA PHE A 900 23.47 -37.84 -24.80
C PHE A 900 23.55 -39.07 -25.72
N THR A 901 22.44 -39.41 -26.38
CA THR A 901 22.35 -40.52 -27.33
C THR A 901 22.29 -40.03 -28.78
N LYS A 902 21.33 -39.16 -29.07
CA LYS A 902 21.03 -38.55 -30.38
C LYS A 902 19.90 -37.54 -30.21
N CYS A 903 19.87 -36.51 -31.06
CA CYS A 903 18.82 -35.48 -30.97
C CYS A 903 17.41 -36.00 -31.27
N THR A 904 17.26 -37.09 -32.03
CA THR A 904 15.93 -37.63 -32.36
C THR A 904 15.22 -38.34 -31.20
N ASP A 905 15.86 -38.46 -30.04
CA ASP A 905 15.19 -38.84 -28.77
C ASP A 905 14.56 -37.64 -28.03
N LEU A 906 14.86 -36.40 -28.48
CA LEU A 906 14.41 -35.14 -27.91
C LEU A 906 13.32 -34.49 -28.78
N LYS A 907 12.45 -33.68 -28.17
CA LYS A 907 11.29 -33.07 -28.84
C LYS A 907 11.14 -31.60 -28.45
N GLY A 908 10.77 -30.77 -29.41
CA GLY A 908 10.56 -29.34 -29.19
C GLY A 908 9.35 -28.82 -29.96
N SER A 909 9.02 -27.55 -29.73
CA SER A 909 8.25 -26.69 -30.61
C SER A 909 9.13 -25.66 -31.34
N SER A 910 10.27 -25.29 -30.74
CA SER A 910 11.27 -24.38 -31.28
C SER A 910 12.69 -24.95 -31.21
N THR A 911 13.63 -24.32 -31.92
CA THR A 911 15.07 -24.65 -31.81
C THR A 911 15.64 -24.34 -30.43
N LEU A 912 15.14 -23.33 -29.70
CA LEU A 912 15.56 -23.10 -28.31
C LEU A 912 15.18 -24.27 -27.41
N ASP A 913 14.03 -24.89 -27.62
CA ASP A 913 13.56 -26.02 -26.80
C ASP A 913 14.50 -27.23 -26.97
N CYS A 914 15.01 -27.45 -28.19
CA CYS A 914 15.99 -28.49 -28.48
C CYS A 914 17.36 -28.17 -27.87
N ILE A 915 17.83 -26.93 -27.98
CA ILE A 915 19.09 -26.47 -27.36
C ILE A 915 19.01 -26.56 -25.82
N ALA A 916 17.86 -26.24 -25.23
CA ALA A 916 17.60 -26.35 -23.79
C ALA A 916 17.46 -27.80 -23.29
N GLN A 917 17.40 -28.78 -24.20
CA GLN A 917 17.57 -30.20 -23.88
C GLN A 917 19.01 -30.67 -24.13
N SER A 918 19.67 -30.27 -25.22
CA SER A 918 21.12 -30.49 -25.42
C SER A 918 21.72 -29.51 -26.44
N ILE A 919 22.90 -28.98 -26.15
CA ILE A 919 23.66 -28.06 -27.01
C ILE A 919 24.10 -28.69 -28.34
N GLU A 920 24.11 -30.02 -28.44
CA GLU A 920 24.34 -30.77 -29.68
C GLU A 920 23.14 -30.74 -30.65
N CYS A 921 21.97 -30.29 -30.17
CA CYS A 921 20.68 -30.39 -30.85
C CYS A 921 20.13 -29.03 -31.27
N GLN A 922 20.86 -28.40 -32.18
CA GLN A 922 20.68 -27.00 -32.58
C GLN A 922 19.65 -26.79 -33.71
N TYR A 923 18.80 -27.79 -33.99
CA TYR A 923 17.77 -27.73 -35.02
C TYR A 923 16.56 -28.60 -34.65
N ILE A 924 15.42 -28.31 -35.27
CA ILE A 924 14.13 -28.96 -35.06
C ILE A 924 13.49 -29.24 -36.42
N GLN A 925 12.92 -30.42 -36.61
CA GLN A 925 12.14 -30.75 -37.81
C GLN A 925 10.91 -31.57 -37.40
N ASN A 926 9.71 -31.09 -37.76
CA ASN A 926 8.43 -31.74 -37.42
C ASN A 926 8.25 -32.06 -35.92
N GLY A 927 8.73 -31.17 -35.03
CA GLY A 927 8.65 -31.35 -33.56
C GLY A 927 9.71 -32.28 -32.96
N ILE A 928 10.64 -32.81 -33.77
CA ILE A 928 11.73 -33.69 -33.35
C ILE A 928 13.06 -32.96 -33.50
N CYS A 929 13.91 -33.01 -32.48
CA CYS A 929 15.20 -32.33 -32.52
C CYS A 929 16.21 -33.05 -33.43
N GLN A 930 17.12 -32.28 -34.02
CA GLN A 930 18.10 -32.71 -35.01
C GLN A 930 19.50 -32.21 -34.64
N SER A 931 20.53 -32.94 -35.07
CA SER A 931 21.93 -32.64 -34.73
C SER A 931 22.54 -31.54 -35.60
N THR A 932 23.64 -30.96 -35.13
CA THR A 932 24.49 -30.01 -35.89
C THR A 932 24.95 -30.51 -37.27
N GLN A 933 24.96 -31.82 -37.52
CA GLN A 933 25.34 -32.41 -38.82
C GLN A 933 24.25 -32.32 -39.91
N SER A 934 23.01 -31.97 -39.55
CA SER A 934 21.89 -31.79 -40.48
C SER A 934 21.45 -30.32 -40.62
N LEU A 935 22.28 -29.38 -40.18
CA LEU A 935 22.06 -27.95 -40.38
C LEU A 935 22.13 -27.59 -41.87
N HIS A 936 21.25 -26.66 -42.27
CA HIS A 936 21.31 -26.05 -43.59
C HIS A 936 22.19 -24.79 -43.57
N SER A 937 22.49 -24.20 -44.73
CA SER A 937 23.01 -22.83 -44.77
C SER A 937 21.91 -21.87 -44.29
N CYS A 938 22.27 -20.74 -43.68
CA CYS A 938 21.30 -19.83 -43.07
C CYS A 938 20.21 -19.41 -44.07
N ASP A 939 20.57 -19.25 -45.36
CA ASP A 939 19.64 -18.88 -46.45
C ASP A 939 18.51 -19.89 -46.75
N LYS A 940 18.46 -21.05 -46.06
CA LYS A 940 17.42 -22.08 -46.21
C LYS A 940 16.34 -22.05 -45.14
N TYR A 941 16.55 -21.40 -43.99
CA TYR A 941 15.55 -21.36 -42.94
C TYR A 941 14.42 -20.41 -43.31
N GLU A 942 13.17 -20.90 -43.20
CA GLU A 942 12.00 -20.05 -43.43
C GLU A 942 11.84 -19.00 -42.30
N THR A 943 11.02 -17.97 -42.54
CA THR A 943 10.83 -16.84 -41.61
C THR A 943 10.40 -17.25 -40.20
N GLN A 944 9.70 -18.38 -40.06
CA GLN A 944 9.27 -18.92 -38.76
C GLN A 944 10.35 -19.74 -38.05
N GLU A 945 11.30 -20.28 -38.82
CA GLU A 945 12.41 -21.10 -38.31
C GLU A 945 13.60 -20.23 -37.91
N CYS A 946 13.88 -19.16 -38.65
CA CYS A 946 15.04 -18.28 -38.48
C CYS A 946 14.97 -17.37 -37.24
N THR A 947 14.90 -17.96 -36.05
CA THR A 947 15.12 -17.23 -34.79
C THR A 947 16.59 -16.83 -34.66
N PHE A 948 16.84 -15.65 -34.08
CA PHE A 948 18.20 -15.12 -33.93
C PHE A 948 19.11 -16.09 -33.16
N GLY A 949 20.29 -16.36 -33.73
CA GLY A 949 21.36 -17.17 -33.13
C GLY A 949 21.14 -18.68 -33.22
N ILE A 950 20.25 -19.17 -34.08
CA ILE A 950 20.37 -20.57 -34.55
C ILE A 950 21.72 -20.72 -35.25
N GLN A 951 22.39 -21.85 -35.08
CA GLN A 951 23.60 -22.13 -35.84
C GLN A 951 23.21 -22.81 -37.16
N GLY A 952 23.66 -22.27 -38.29
CA GLY A 952 23.65 -22.90 -39.60
C GLY A 952 25.00 -23.58 -39.89
N SER A 953 25.06 -24.27 -41.03
CA SER A 953 26.29 -24.89 -41.55
C SER A 953 27.37 -23.88 -41.97
N ASP A 954 27.01 -22.61 -42.11
CA ASP A 954 27.81 -21.48 -42.55
C ASP A 954 28.16 -20.47 -41.44
N GLY A 955 27.46 -20.49 -40.29
CA GLY A 955 27.72 -19.62 -39.13
C GLY A 955 26.49 -19.44 -38.25
N LEU A 956 26.42 -18.36 -37.46
CA LEU A 956 25.20 -18.01 -36.70
C LEU A 956 24.19 -17.31 -37.60
N CYS A 957 22.93 -17.72 -37.56
CA CYS A 957 21.86 -17.19 -38.40
C CYS A 957 21.03 -16.10 -37.69
N TYR A 958 20.54 -15.13 -38.44
CA TYR A 958 19.51 -14.19 -38.00
C TYR A 958 18.58 -13.76 -39.14
N TRP A 959 17.37 -13.32 -38.80
CA TRP A 959 16.44 -12.79 -39.79
C TRP A 959 16.84 -11.36 -40.20
N ASN A 960 17.34 -11.20 -41.43
CA ASN A 960 17.68 -9.89 -41.97
C ASN A 960 16.45 -9.25 -42.63
N SER A 961 15.77 -8.41 -41.86
CA SER A 961 14.53 -7.72 -42.26
C SER A 961 14.68 -6.76 -43.44
N LEU A 962 15.90 -6.37 -43.82
CA LEU A 962 16.13 -5.52 -45.01
C LEU A 962 15.97 -6.29 -46.32
N ILE A 963 16.32 -7.58 -46.32
CA ILE A 963 16.24 -8.45 -47.51
C ILE A 963 15.15 -9.53 -47.38
N ASN A 964 14.51 -9.65 -46.21
CA ASN A 964 13.52 -10.69 -45.88
C ASN A 964 14.04 -12.10 -46.14
N LEU A 965 15.28 -12.36 -45.71
CA LEU A 965 15.93 -13.67 -45.76
C LEU A 965 16.70 -13.91 -44.46
N CYS A 966 16.75 -15.18 -44.08
CA CYS A 966 17.65 -15.63 -43.02
C CYS A 966 19.10 -15.52 -43.51
N SER A 967 19.96 -14.88 -42.72
CA SER A 967 21.32 -14.49 -43.10
C SER A 967 22.33 -14.97 -42.07
N VAL A 968 23.53 -15.33 -42.53
CA VAL A 968 24.66 -15.65 -41.66
C VAL A 968 25.28 -14.37 -41.08
N ILE A 969 25.70 -14.44 -39.83
CA ILE A 969 26.53 -13.47 -39.13
C ILE A 969 27.97 -13.99 -39.20
N SER A 970 28.77 -13.48 -40.13
CA SER A 970 30.19 -13.81 -40.24
C SER A 970 31.06 -12.86 -39.40
N SER A 971 30.56 -11.65 -39.18
CA SER A 971 31.15 -10.51 -38.48
C SER A 971 30.05 -9.70 -37.79
N CYS A 972 30.41 -8.82 -36.87
CA CYS A 972 29.42 -7.90 -36.28
C CYS A 972 28.82 -6.95 -37.34
N ASP A 973 29.61 -6.49 -38.32
CA ASP A 973 29.16 -5.55 -39.36
C ASP A 973 28.04 -6.11 -40.26
N ASP A 974 27.86 -7.44 -40.32
CA ASP A 974 26.74 -8.09 -41.01
C ASP A 974 25.37 -7.80 -40.35
N ILE A 975 25.36 -7.31 -39.10
CA ILE A 975 24.16 -7.13 -38.29
C ILE A 975 23.60 -5.71 -38.44
N THR A 976 22.47 -5.62 -39.12
CA THR A 976 21.76 -4.35 -39.39
C THR A 976 20.74 -3.98 -38.32
N ASN A 977 20.54 -4.82 -37.29
CA ASN A 977 19.55 -4.65 -36.23
C ASN A 977 20.23 -4.44 -34.85
N GLN A 978 19.92 -3.31 -34.22
CA GLN A 978 20.48 -2.92 -32.91
C GLN A 978 20.20 -3.94 -31.79
N LEU A 979 19.02 -4.56 -31.74
CA LEU A 979 18.65 -5.51 -30.69
C LEU A 979 19.44 -6.81 -30.84
N VAL A 980 19.45 -7.36 -32.06
CA VAL A 980 20.27 -8.53 -32.46
C VAL A 980 21.74 -8.32 -32.08
N CYS A 981 22.28 -7.15 -32.40
CA CYS A 981 23.64 -6.76 -32.06
C CYS A 981 23.88 -6.71 -30.54
N SER A 982 22.96 -6.09 -29.79
CA SER A 982 23.08 -5.94 -28.33
C SER A 982 23.06 -7.30 -27.63
N SER A 983 22.26 -8.25 -28.13
CA SER A 983 22.22 -9.64 -27.64
C SER A 983 23.41 -10.51 -28.04
N LEU A 984 24.39 -9.98 -28.78
CA LEU A 984 25.71 -10.61 -28.96
C LEU A 984 26.79 -10.02 -28.04
N THR A 985 26.47 -9.21 -27.04
CA THR A 985 27.44 -8.80 -26.01
C THR A 985 27.95 -10.05 -25.25
N PRO A 986 29.27 -10.33 -25.11
CA PRO A 986 30.42 -9.44 -25.31
C PRO A 986 31.25 -9.74 -26.59
N ALA A 987 30.61 -10.19 -27.67
CA ALA A 987 31.23 -10.29 -29.01
C ALA A 987 31.00 -9.03 -29.86
N CYS A 988 29.80 -8.45 -29.79
CA CYS A 988 29.43 -7.24 -30.54
C CYS A 988 28.75 -6.18 -29.67
N GLN A 989 28.83 -4.93 -30.10
CA GLN A 989 28.07 -3.78 -29.57
C GLN A 989 27.52 -2.91 -30.70
N TRP A 990 26.41 -2.20 -30.47
CA TRP A 990 25.86 -1.27 -31.45
C TRP A 990 26.55 0.10 -31.37
N SER A 991 27.32 0.46 -32.40
CA SER A 991 27.97 1.76 -32.47
C SER A 991 27.00 2.80 -33.03
N TYR A 992 26.42 3.62 -32.16
CA TYR A 992 25.62 4.78 -32.56
C TYR A 992 26.38 5.79 -33.42
N PHE A 993 27.72 5.79 -33.38
CA PHE A 993 28.56 6.65 -34.22
C PHE A 993 28.62 6.18 -35.68
N PHE A 994 28.71 4.86 -35.91
CA PHE A 994 28.72 4.29 -37.26
C PHE A 994 27.31 3.91 -37.77
N GLN A 995 26.32 3.82 -36.87
CA GLN A 995 25.01 3.19 -37.10
C GLN A 995 25.12 1.75 -37.62
N SER A 996 26.16 1.04 -37.17
CA SER A 996 26.40 -0.37 -37.42
C SER A 996 26.70 -1.11 -36.13
N CYS A 997 26.55 -2.43 -36.17
CA CYS A 997 27.04 -3.32 -35.14
C CYS A 997 28.54 -3.55 -35.34
N VAL A 998 29.35 -3.38 -34.30
CA VAL A 998 30.82 -3.48 -34.35
C VAL A 998 31.34 -4.48 -33.32
N PRO A 999 32.56 -5.04 -33.48
CA PRO A 999 33.17 -5.89 -32.47
C PRO A 999 33.27 -5.19 -31.10
N PHE A 1000 32.96 -5.93 -30.04
CA PHE A 1000 33.12 -5.48 -28.66
C PHE A 1000 34.59 -5.71 -28.25
N GLN A 1001 35.26 -4.67 -27.76
CA GLN A 1001 36.64 -4.74 -27.26
C GLN A 1001 36.67 -4.51 -25.76
N CYS A 1002 37.75 -4.92 -25.07
CA CYS A 1002 37.84 -4.73 -23.62
C CYS A 1002 37.62 -3.26 -23.21
N GLN A 1003 38.03 -2.29 -24.04
CA GLN A 1003 37.88 -0.86 -23.81
C GLN A 1003 36.42 -0.37 -23.74
N ASP A 1004 35.47 -1.13 -24.28
CA ASP A 1004 34.03 -0.80 -24.30
C ASP A 1004 33.32 -1.17 -22.98
N HIS A 1005 33.96 -1.98 -22.12
CA HIS A 1005 33.50 -2.17 -20.75
C HIS A 1005 33.73 -0.89 -19.94
N ASN A 1006 32.64 -0.14 -19.73
CA ASN A 1006 32.66 1.19 -19.10
C ASN A 1006 32.78 1.14 -17.56
N TYR A 1007 32.65 -0.04 -16.95
CA TYR A 1007 32.59 -0.22 -15.49
C TYR A 1007 33.45 -1.40 -15.01
N LYS A 1008 34.01 -1.30 -13.79
CA LYS A 1008 34.96 -2.28 -13.24
C LYS A 1008 34.38 -3.70 -13.10
N ASP A 1009 33.10 -3.81 -12.76
CA ASP A 1009 32.37 -5.06 -12.59
C ASP A 1009 31.92 -5.70 -13.91
N GLN A 1010 31.84 -4.91 -14.98
CA GLN A 1010 31.55 -5.38 -16.35
C GLN A 1010 32.81 -5.88 -17.07
N CYS A 1011 33.99 -5.41 -16.66
CA CYS A 1011 35.29 -5.73 -17.25
C CYS A 1011 35.70 -7.20 -17.05
N THR A 1012 35.06 -8.10 -17.79
CA THR A 1012 35.28 -9.56 -17.71
C THR A 1012 36.10 -10.07 -18.89
N ASN A 1013 35.50 -10.14 -20.07
CA ASN A 1013 36.12 -10.64 -21.29
C ASN A 1013 35.40 -10.10 -22.53
N VAL A 1014 35.96 -10.40 -23.71
CA VAL A 1014 35.30 -10.22 -25.01
C VAL A 1014 35.52 -11.43 -25.93
N LEU A 1015 34.58 -11.64 -26.84
CA LEU A 1015 34.62 -12.70 -27.85
C LEU A 1015 35.19 -12.15 -29.16
N VAL A 1016 36.41 -12.55 -29.52
CA VAL A 1016 37.20 -11.97 -30.61
C VAL A 1016 36.69 -12.38 -32.01
N ASN A 1017 35.91 -13.47 -32.10
CA ASN A 1017 35.39 -14.02 -33.35
C ASN A 1017 34.09 -14.81 -33.08
N LEU A 1018 33.08 -14.66 -33.94
CA LEU A 1018 31.78 -15.32 -33.80
C LEU A 1018 31.78 -16.79 -34.26
N ASN A 1019 32.65 -17.16 -35.21
CA ASN A 1019 32.70 -18.47 -35.86
C ASN A 1019 33.75 -19.43 -35.26
N ASP A 1020 34.81 -18.89 -34.65
CA ASP A 1020 35.72 -19.65 -33.79
C ASP A 1020 35.84 -18.89 -32.46
N PRO A 1021 34.91 -19.09 -31.51
CA PRO A 1021 34.81 -18.27 -30.30
C PRO A 1021 36.02 -18.45 -29.39
N GLN A 1022 36.94 -17.49 -29.54
CA GLN A 1022 38.12 -17.29 -28.73
C GLN A 1022 37.89 -16.07 -27.83
N ILE A 1023 38.24 -16.22 -26.55
CA ILE A 1023 38.01 -15.21 -25.53
C ILE A 1023 39.31 -14.45 -25.23
N GLU A 1024 39.25 -13.12 -25.37
CA GLU A 1024 40.23 -12.20 -24.81
C GLU A 1024 39.77 -11.82 -23.40
N LEU A 1025 40.55 -12.22 -22.40
CA LEU A 1025 40.33 -11.86 -21.00
C LEU A 1025 40.61 -10.36 -20.81
N CYS A 1026 39.78 -9.66 -20.05
CA CYS A 1026 39.94 -8.23 -19.77
C CYS A 1026 40.30 -7.95 -18.31
N VAL A 1027 40.89 -6.78 -18.03
CA VAL A 1027 41.29 -6.35 -16.69
C VAL A 1027 41.12 -4.84 -16.50
N TRP A 1028 40.61 -4.43 -15.34
CA TRP A 1028 40.35 -3.01 -15.04
C TRP A 1028 41.60 -2.32 -14.47
N GLN A 1029 42.17 -1.37 -15.22
CA GLN A 1029 43.38 -0.64 -14.87
C GLN A 1029 43.26 0.84 -15.23
N ASN A 1030 43.74 1.74 -14.36
CA ASN A 1030 43.74 3.19 -14.61
C ASN A 1030 42.37 3.78 -15.01
N ASN A 1031 41.29 3.30 -14.37
CA ASN A 1031 39.89 3.62 -14.67
C ASN A 1031 39.45 3.35 -16.12
N LYS A 1032 40.04 2.33 -16.75
CA LYS A 1032 39.59 1.75 -18.02
C LYS A 1032 39.65 0.23 -17.94
N CYS A 1033 38.84 -0.44 -18.73
CA CYS A 1033 39.04 -1.84 -19.01
C CYS A 1033 40.02 -2.00 -20.19
N VAL A 1034 40.95 -2.95 -20.10
CA VAL A 1034 41.97 -3.23 -21.12
C VAL A 1034 42.18 -4.74 -21.30
N PRO A 1035 42.69 -5.21 -22.45
CA PRO A 1035 43.09 -6.61 -22.60
C PRO A 1035 44.09 -7.06 -21.54
N TYR A 1036 43.87 -8.26 -20.97
CA TYR A 1036 44.83 -8.91 -20.09
C TYR A 1036 46.06 -9.32 -20.90
N VAL A 1037 47.23 -8.87 -20.43
CA VAL A 1037 48.53 -9.20 -21.03
C VAL A 1037 49.44 -9.81 -19.97
N ASP A 1038 50.01 -10.97 -20.29
CA ASP A 1038 50.71 -11.87 -19.37
C ASP A 1038 51.96 -11.28 -18.69
N SER A 1039 52.39 -10.08 -19.09
CA SER A 1039 53.47 -9.31 -18.49
C SER A 1039 53.03 -8.36 -17.37
N PHE A 1040 51.72 -8.16 -17.14
CA PHE A 1040 51.22 -7.12 -16.23
C PHE A 1040 50.13 -7.62 -15.26
N TYR A 1041 50.52 -7.64 -13.98
CA TYR A 1041 49.70 -7.85 -12.77
C TYR A 1041 49.16 -9.26 -12.51
N LYS A 1042 48.80 -9.47 -11.23
CA LYS A 1042 47.98 -10.59 -10.78
C LYS A 1042 46.51 -10.19 -10.90
N LEU A 1043 45.71 -11.05 -11.53
CA LEU A 1043 44.30 -11.17 -11.19
C LEU A 1043 44.18 -11.96 -9.88
N ASP A 1044 43.05 -11.88 -9.19
CA ASP A 1044 42.73 -12.83 -8.13
C ASP A 1044 42.18 -14.14 -8.75
N ASP A 1045 42.19 -15.24 -8.01
CA ASP A 1045 41.98 -16.58 -8.56
C ASP A 1045 40.52 -16.88 -8.91
N ASP A 1046 39.57 -16.19 -8.28
CA ASP A 1046 38.15 -16.16 -8.66
C ASP A 1046 37.96 -15.39 -9.98
N ILE A 1047 38.49 -14.16 -10.06
CA ILE A 1047 38.41 -13.31 -11.25
C ILE A 1047 38.98 -14.06 -12.46
N CYS A 1048 40.10 -14.77 -12.30
CA CYS A 1048 40.76 -15.50 -13.38
C CYS A 1048 39.85 -16.50 -14.12
N TYR A 1049 39.11 -17.32 -13.36
CA TYR A 1049 38.30 -18.42 -13.90
C TYR A 1049 36.86 -17.98 -14.21
N THR A 1050 36.30 -17.04 -13.46
CA THR A 1050 34.93 -16.55 -13.68
C THR A 1050 34.87 -15.47 -14.75
N ASN A 1051 35.82 -14.53 -14.82
CA ASN A 1051 35.78 -13.49 -15.86
C ASN A 1051 36.13 -14.04 -17.24
N SER A 1052 36.81 -15.18 -17.36
CA SER A 1052 37.23 -15.78 -18.63
C SER A 1052 36.21 -16.70 -19.29
N ASP A 1053 34.97 -16.75 -18.79
CA ASP A 1053 33.95 -17.75 -19.18
C ASP A 1053 34.51 -19.18 -19.17
N HIS A 1054 35.30 -19.48 -18.12
CA HIS A 1054 35.93 -20.77 -17.87
C HIS A 1054 36.95 -21.22 -18.93
N THR A 1055 37.52 -20.30 -19.70
CA THR A 1055 38.56 -20.61 -20.71
C THR A 1055 40.01 -20.39 -20.23
N TYR A 1056 40.20 -19.69 -19.10
CA TYR A 1056 41.50 -19.48 -18.46
C TYR A 1056 41.45 -20.00 -17.02
N ARG A 1057 42.60 -20.49 -16.55
CA ARG A 1057 42.83 -21.00 -15.21
C ARG A 1057 43.98 -20.28 -14.52
N TRP A 1058 43.94 -20.26 -13.19
CA TRP A 1058 44.99 -19.74 -12.34
C TRP A 1058 46.13 -20.76 -12.21
N VAL A 1059 47.34 -20.36 -12.58
CA VAL A 1059 48.52 -21.24 -12.54
C VAL A 1059 49.67 -20.57 -11.79
N LYS A 1060 50.24 -21.30 -10.84
CA LYS A 1060 51.46 -20.96 -10.12
C LYS A 1060 52.64 -21.65 -10.80
N GLU A 1061 53.56 -20.87 -11.38
CA GLU A 1061 54.77 -21.35 -12.06
C GLU A 1061 56.02 -20.76 -11.41
N ASP A 1062 57.00 -21.60 -11.08
CA ASP A 1062 58.16 -21.24 -10.23
C ASP A 1062 59.02 -20.07 -10.76
N LYS A 1063 58.94 -19.77 -12.06
CA LYS A 1063 59.72 -18.70 -12.73
C LYS A 1063 58.92 -17.44 -13.05
N HIS A 1064 57.58 -17.51 -13.05
CA HIS A 1064 56.69 -16.43 -13.49
C HIS A 1064 55.70 -15.99 -12.40
N GLY A 1065 55.67 -16.68 -11.26
CA GLY A 1065 54.74 -16.37 -10.18
C GLY A 1065 53.37 -16.98 -10.43
N THR A 1066 52.32 -16.21 -10.16
CA THR A 1066 50.93 -16.65 -10.32
C THR A 1066 50.27 -15.82 -11.42
N ARG A 1067 49.79 -16.48 -12.49
CA ARG A 1067 49.17 -15.83 -13.66
C ARG A 1067 47.93 -16.57 -14.14
N CYS A 1068 47.08 -15.86 -14.89
CA CYS A 1068 46.04 -16.52 -15.68
C CYS A 1068 46.66 -17.14 -16.91
N LYS A 1069 46.25 -18.36 -17.22
CA LYS A 1069 46.74 -19.14 -18.35
C LYS A 1069 45.55 -19.75 -19.07
N GLN A 1070 45.46 -19.54 -20.38
CA GLN A 1070 44.42 -20.19 -21.18
C GLN A 1070 44.54 -21.72 -21.03
N CYS A 1071 43.41 -22.40 -20.87
CA CYS A 1071 43.39 -23.85 -20.72
C CYS A 1071 43.84 -24.57 -22.00
N LEU A 1072 44.46 -25.74 -21.84
CA LEU A 1072 45.21 -26.36 -22.93
C LEU A 1072 44.26 -26.96 -23.96
N LYS A 1073 44.07 -26.27 -25.09
CA LYS A 1073 43.47 -26.78 -26.34
C LYS A 1073 44.17 -28.08 -26.75
N SER A 1074 43.61 -29.22 -26.29
CA SER A 1074 44.28 -30.51 -26.04
C SER A 1074 45.53 -30.72 -26.89
N SER A 1075 46.69 -30.31 -26.35
CA SER A 1075 47.94 -30.27 -27.10
C SER A 1075 48.45 -31.66 -27.47
N LEU A 1076 47.80 -32.72 -26.99
CA LEU A 1076 47.89 -34.08 -27.52
C LEU A 1076 47.75 -34.12 -29.04
N ILE A 1077 46.92 -33.29 -29.70
CA ILE A 1077 46.86 -33.30 -31.18
C ILE A 1077 48.20 -32.85 -31.78
N ASN A 1078 48.79 -31.77 -31.28
CA ASN A 1078 50.10 -31.30 -31.76
C ASN A 1078 51.25 -32.22 -31.32
N ILE A 1079 51.17 -32.82 -30.13
CA ILE A 1079 52.18 -33.77 -29.64
C ILE A 1079 52.10 -35.09 -30.41
N ILE A 1080 50.90 -35.60 -30.72
CA ILE A 1080 50.70 -36.77 -31.57
C ILE A 1080 51.12 -36.45 -33.01
N ALA A 1081 50.82 -35.27 -33.55
CA ALA A 1081 51.32 -34.85 -34.86
C ALA A 1081 52.85 -34.78 -34.89
N ILE A 1082 53.49 -34.22 -33.86
CA ILE A 1082 54.95 -34.19 -33.71
C ILE A 1082 55.53 -35.60 -33.55
N ILE A 1083 54.89 -36.48 -32.77
CA ILE A 1083 55.31 -37.89 -32.62
C ILE A 1083 55.16 -38.65 -33.95
N ILE A 1084 54.08 -38.43 -34.70
CA ILE A 1084 53.87 -39.03 -36.03
C ILE A 1084 54.93 -38.51 -37.01
N ILE A 1085 55.20 -37.21 -37.02
CA ILE A 1085 56.27 -36.62 -37.85
C ILE A 1085 57.65 -37.17 -37.45
N LEU A 1086 57.93 -37.35 -36.15
CA LEU A 1086 59.15 -37.99 -35.62
C LEU A 1086 59.18 -39.53 -35.73
N ASN A 1087 58.15 -40.16 -36.33
CA ASN A 1087 58.16 -41.56 -36.75
C ASN A 1087 58.06 -41.71 -38.28
N ILE A 1088 57.96 -40.60 -39.01
CA ILE A 1088 57.98 -40.51 -40.49
C ILE A 1088 59.33 -39.98 -40.98
N LEU A 1089 60.02 -39.17 -40.16
CA LEU A 1089 61.42 -38.76 -40.28
C LEU A 1089 62.37 -39.79 -39.66
#